data_AF-A0A9W5PXU2-F1
#
_entry.id   AF-A0A9W5PXU2-F1
#
_cell.length_a   1.000
_cell.length_b   1.000
_cell.length_c   1.000
_cell.angle_alpha   90.00
_cell.angle_beta   90.00
_cell.angle_gamma   90.00
#
_symmetry.space_group_name_H-M   'P 1'
#
loop_
_entity.id
_entity.type
_entity.pdbx_description
1 polymer ?
#
loop_
_entity_poly.entity_id
_entity_poly.type
_entity_poly.pdbx_seq_one_letter_code
_entity_poly.pdbx_strand_id
1 'polypeptide(L)'
;MRYISKLLIFLFFLLQFCNVAKAGEHTKIEAKEPPSIYQDLSGGLIGYHFNDTNFNDLALITNHSTGNLEVDFEEIDERYQSAFWNGKIQISEAGMYTFKTPADRYIKLWINNQQLINEDENVTPIELESGKSYEIRIEYKNKDSEPNNEHLNLYWIKPNNQEEIIPAGTFLFPDNIINQEEEQQVSQRNRRSINIPTLPDSDNDGIPDSLETNGYTVDVKNGKLIVLGWNENIHRSKNLTKYYSSAMKWSTASDPYSDFQKVTGLIDKQIKPEARNPLLVAYPIVNTDMERIVISKNNNITVENNGNNIHTVSKSMNNSKTDAISSSINAEFTASLTGINTKVATSFSKEHSSTTSIEESDSSTNETGWTNAIGIQTGESAYFGANVRYKNIGTAPIYKVKPTTTFVLGNEQSIATITAKENQIANVLQPDGFYPNKTQASIMINTKDDFGSSPITLNFEQLRILEEQKKMRIEINQVSGGVGVLQGNGEIQVTSDWSLYLPQIENTSARIMLNTKDNEIIERRITAIDATDVLERTKPEISLKEALKIAFNIQEQNKQLYYKDRIVGGFEIVCDTDTFRNIQGQLNQMNEKDIYHVKLNAKMNFLIKELTIPEAVNQLFVKYKRGKGLKPNTKQATIQHIQELVNTLPDSVQKDQLQTRIDDANFIIKLRSLANINVTKMNRTDYRLEFKPNIRLPEIMGYSFLISNGGESWEGSNEDIVNIDKVITISNADMEGYVNLVVLLTNGNSYVLYEQ
;
A
#
# COMPACT_ATOMS: atom_id res chain seq x y z
N MET A 1 -25.32 24.13 47.45
CA MET A 1 -25.74 22.93 48.22
C MET A 1 -26.51 21.96 47.30
N ARG A 2 -25.81 21.29 46.36
CA ARG A 2 -26.26 20.11 45.56
C ARG A 2 -25.19 19.64 44.54
N TYR A 3 -23.91 19.53 44.91
CA TYR A 3 -22.86 18.95 44.03
C TYR A 3 -21.71 18.29 44.81
N ILE A 4 -22.02 17.65 45.96
CA ILE A 4 -21.02 16.92 46.78
C ILE A 4 -21.39 15.42 46.98
N SER A 5 -22.52 14.93 46.45
CA SER A 5 -22.95 13.53 46.70
C SER A 5 -22.76 12.54 45.54
N LYS A 6 -21.98 12.86 44.50
CA LYS A 6 -21.65 11.90 43.41
C LYS A 6 -20.18 11.55 43.25
N LEU A 7 -19.27 12.18 44.01
CA LEU A 7 -17.84 11.83 43.99
C LEU A 7 -17.44 10.79 45.06
N LEU A 8 -18.33 10.45 46.00
CA LEU A 8 -18.02 9.52 47.10
C LEU A 8 -18.35 8.04 46.81
N ILE A 9 -18.97 7.71 45.67
CA ILE A 9 -19.38 6.33 45.34
C ILE A 9 -18.39 5.63 44.40
N PHE A 10 -17.46 6.35 43.75
CA PHE A 10 -16.47 5.73 42.86
C PHE A 10 -15.12 5.43 43.52
N LEU A 11 -14.91 5.84 44.78
CA LEU A 11 -13.65 5.60 45.53
C LEU A 11 -13.77 4.49 46.60
N PHE A 12 -14.85 3.69 46.59
CA PHE A 12 -15.13 2.66 47.60
C PHE A 12 -15.10 1.22 47.06
N PHE A 13 -14.66 0.98 45.82
CA PHE A 13 -14.63 -0.35 45.21
C PHE A 13 -13.23 -0.92 44.89
N LEU A 14 -12.16 -0.34 45.43
CA LEU A 14 -10.78 -0.78 45.13
C LEU A 14 -9.88 -1.03 46.34
N LEU A 15 -10.44 -1.16 47.55
CA LEU A 15 -9.68 -1.41 48.78
C LEU A 15 -10.33 -2.46 49.69
N GLN A 16 -10.62 -3.64 49.15
CA GLN A 16 -10.70 -4.94 49.85
C GLN A 16 -10.27 -5.96 48.80
N PHE A 17 -9.11 -6.61 48.86
CA PHE A 17 -8.72 -7.60 49.85
C PHE A 17 -7.20 -7.60 50.01
N CYS A 18 -6.72 -7.20 51.19
CA CYS A 18 -5.43 -7.64 51.69
C CYS A 18 -5.68 -8.10 53.12
N ASN A 19 -5.74 -9.41 53.33
CA ASN A 19 -5.49 -9.98 54.65
C ASN A 19 -5.04 -11.44 54.56
N VAL A 20 -3.98 -11.68 55.32
CA VAL A 20 -3.23 -12.90 55.53
C VAL A 20 -4.11 -13.97 56.17
N ALA A 21 -4.09 -15.19 55.62
CA ALA A 21 -4.55 -16.40 56.30
C ALA A 21 -3.46 -17.48 56.19
N LYS A 22 -3.08 -17.99 57.36
CA LYS A 22 -2.06 -19.01 57.60
C LYS A 22 -2.73 -20.38 57.67
N ALA A 23 -2.13 -21.36 57.00
CA ALA A 23 -2.16 -22.81 57.20
C ALA A 23 -3.50 -23.52 57.46
N GLY A 24 -3.89 -24.38 56.51
CA GLY A 24 -4.91 -25.43 56.69
C GLY A 24 -4.95 -26.37 55.48
N GLU A 25 -4.43 -27.58 55.67
CA GLU A 25 -4.54 -28.83 54.89
C GLU A 25 -5.04 -28.80 53.43
N HIS A 26 -4.13 -29.04 52.49
CA HIS A 26 -4.45 -29.42 51.11
C HIS A 26 -4.63 -30.95 50.99
N THR A 27 -5.87 -31.38 50.82
CA THR A 27 -6.19 -32.62 50.09
C THR A 27 -5.72 -32.49 48.65
N LYS A 28 -4.86 -33.42 48.22
CA LYS A 28 -4.37 -33.58 46.83
C LYS A 28 -5.55 -33.67 45.86
N ILE A 29 -5.71 -32.64 45.04
CA ILE A 29 -6.32 -32.77 43.72
C ILE A 29 -5.17 -32.49 42.74
N GLU A 30 -4.82 -33.51 41.98
CA GLU A 30 -3.79 -33.49 40.95
C GLU A 30 -4.18 -32.45 39.90
N ALA A 31 -3.51 -31.31 39.91
CA ALA A 31 -3.59 -30.33 38.85
C ALA A 31 -2.87 -30.92 37.64
N LYS A 32 -3.63 -31.25 36.59
CA LYS A 32 -3.08 -31.64 35.29
C LYS A 32 -2.26 -30.46 34.79
N GLU A 33 -0.94 -30.62 34.69
CA GLU A 33 -0.05 -29.61 34.12
C GLU A 33 -0.54 -29.23 32.71
N PRO A 34 -0.54 -27.93 32.35
CA PRO A 34 -0.78 -27.54 30.96
C PRO A 34 0.35 -28.11 30.09
N PRO A 35 0.07 -28.62 28.87
CA PRO A 35 1.10 -29.18 28.02
C PRO A 35 2.15 -28.12 27.68
N SER A 36 3.37 -28.36 28.14
CA SER A 36 4.55 -27.54 27.89
C SER A 36 5.10 -27.80 26.48
N ILE A 37 4.47 -27.27 25.44
CA ILE A 37 5.07 -27.18 24.11
C ILE A 37 4.66 -25.85 23.46
N TYR A 38 5.39 -24.78 23.78
CA TYR A 38 5.48 -23.63 22.87
C TYR A 38 6.60 -23.96 21.89
N GLN A 39 6.26 -24.42 20.68
CA GLN A 39 7.23 -24.59 19.61
C GLN A 39 7.68 -23.20 19.14
N ASP A 40 8.99 -22.99 19.13
CA ASP A 40 9.60 -21.81 18.53
C ASP A 40 9.38 -21.84 17.01
N LEU A 41 8.77 -20.79 16.47
CA LEU A 41 8.53 -20.60 15.04
C LEU A 41 9.73 -19.98 14.33
N SER A 42 10.79 -19.58 15.05
CA SER A 42 11.95 -18.87 14.48
C SER A 42 13.01 -19.78 13.84
N GLY A 43 12.83 -21.10 13.88
CA GLY A 43 13.76 -22.06 13.28
C GLY A 43 13.20 -23.48 13.17
N GLY A 44 13.80 -24.28 12.31
CA GLY A 44 13.41 -25.67 12.09
C GLY A 44 13.87 -26.20 10.74
N LEU A 45 13.67 -27.49 10.50
CA LEU A 45 13.72 -28.04 9.15
C LEU A 45 12.48 -27.63 8.38
N ILE A 46 12.60 -27.42 7.07
CA ILE A 46 11.44 -27.33 6.18
C ILE A 46 11.18 -28.70 5.58
N GLY A 47 9.94 -29.16 5.69
CA GLY A 47 9.47 -30.43 5.17
C GLY A 47 8.49 -30.23 4.01
N TYR A 48 8.79 -30.85 2.87
CA TYR A 48 7.91 -30.94 1.72
C TYR A 48 7.28 -32.33 1.71
N HIS A 49 5.94 -32.41 1.76
CA HIS A 49 5.20 -33.66 1.89
C HIS A 49 4.35 -33.90 0.64
N PHE A 50 4.30 -35.14 0.17
CA PHE A 50 3.73 -35.49 -1.13
C PHE A 50 2.72 -36.63 -1.04
N ASN A 51 1.66 -36.55 -1.84
CA ASN A 51 0.69 -37.63 -1.93
C ASN A 51 1.21 -38.82 -2.74
N ASP A 52 2.30 -38.68 -3.49
CA ASP A 52 2.92 -39.73 -4.30
C ASP A 52 4.30 -40.16 -3.77
N THR A 53 4.81 -41.33 -4.17
CA THR A 53 6.14 -41.82 -3.73
C THR A 53 7.32 -41.20 -4.48
N ASN A 54 7.05 -40.42 -5.53
CA ASN A 54 8.05 -39.91 -6.47
C ASN A 54 8.28 -38.39 -6.36
N PHE A 55 7.68 -37.73 -5.35
CA PHE A 55 7.86 -36.31 -5.05
C PHE A 55 7.34 -35.36 -6.14
N ASN A 56 6.23 -35.71 -6.79
CA ASN A 56 5.62 -34.88 -7.83
C ASN A 56 4.33 -34.20 -7.38
N ASP A 57 3.55 -34.84 -6.51
CA ASP A 57 2.25 -34.31 -6.06
C ASP A 57 2.39 -33.70 -4.67
N LEU A 58 2.84 -32.44 -4.62
CA LEU A 58 3.04 -31.70 -3.37
C LEU A 58 1.71 -31.49 -2.64
N ALA A 59 1.62 -32.03 -1.43
CA ALA A 59 0.48 -31.83 -0.54
C ALA A 59 0.65 -30.53 0.27
N LEU A 60 1.81 -30.36 0.92
CA LEU A 60 2.10 -29.20 1.77
C LEU A 60 3.58 -29.00 2.06
N ILE A 61 3.91 -27.80 2.52
CA ILE A 61 5.21 -27.44 3.07
C ILE A 61 5.00 -27.00 4.53
N THR A 62 5.81 -27.49 5.47
CA THR A 62 5.70 -27.11 6.89
C THR A 62 7.05 -27.12 7.61
N ASN A 63 7.15 -26.42 8.74
CA ASN A 63 8.35 -26.41 9.56
C ASN A 63 8.34 -27.46 10.68
N HIS A 64 9.53 -27.96 11.01
CA HIS A 64 9.77 -28.90 12.11
C HIS A 64 10.87 -28.36 13.01
N SER A 65 10.49 -27.78 14.15
CA SER A 65 11.43 -27.20 15.11
C SER A 65 12.18 -28.25 15.93
N THR A 66 11.69 -29.49 15.99
CA THR A 66 12.28 -30.62 16.73
C THR A 66 12.50 -31.81 15.79
N GLY A 67 13.10 -32.89 16.31
CA GLY A 67 13.18 -34.18 15.63
C GLY A 67 11.83 -34.84 15.33
N ASN A 68 10.70 -34.30 15.79
CA ASN A 68 9.38 -34.80 15.38
C ASN A 68 9.04 -34.32 13.96
N LEU A 69 9.16 -35.24 13.00
CA LEU A 69 8.92 -35.02 11.58
C LEU A 69 7.48 -35.35 11.16
N GLU A 70 6.60 -35.67 12.10
CA GLU A 70 5.21 -36.00 11.78
C GLU A 70 4.38 -34.76 11.46
N VAL A 71 3.35 -35.00 10.66
CA VAL A 71 2.34 -34.01 10.31
C VAL A 71 0.97 -34.57 10.66
N ASP A 72 0.26 -33.89 11.55
CA ASP A 72 -1.11 -34.21 11.94
C ASP A 72 -2.02 -33.03 11.59
N PHE A 73 -2.65 -33.10 10.42
CA PHE A 73 -3.58 -32.08 9.91
C PHE A 73 -4.86 -32.73 9.39
N GLU A 74 -5.99 -32.39 10.00
CA GLU A 74 -7.34 -32.90 9.66
C GLU A 74 -7.79 -32.61 8.21
N GLU A 75 -7.11 -31.71 7.50
CA GLU A 75 -7.50 -31.24 6.15
C GLU A 75 -6.81 -31.98 5.01
N ILE A 76 -5.93 -32.91 5.33
CA ILE A 76 -5.30 -33.77 4.34
C ILE A 76 -6.04 -35.10 4.42
N ASP A 77 -6.81 -35.40 3.37
CA ASP A 77 -7.67 -36.60 3.28
C ASP A 77 -6.84 -37.91 3.29
N GLU A 78 -5.54 -37.82 3.00
CA GLU A 78 -4.63 -38.97 2.87
C GLU A 78 -3.31 -38.74 3.63
N ARG A 79 -2.74 -39.80 4.22
CA ARG A 79 -1.37 -39.75 4.73
C ARG A 79 -0.42 -39.61 3.53
N TYR A 80 0.54 -38.69 3.61
CA TYR A 80 1.56 -38.50 2.57
C TYR A 80 2.39 -39.78 2.35
N GLN A 81 2.74 -40.04 1.10
CA GLN A 81 3.50 -41.24 0.68
C GLN A 81 5.00 -40.99 0.61
N SER A 82 5.42 -39.74 0.45
CA SER A 82 6.82 -39.36 0.58
C SER A 82 6.95 -37.97 1.19
N ALA A 83 8.14 -37.68 1.70
CA ALA A 83 8.49 -36.35 2.17
C ALA A 83 10.00 -36.15 2.11
N PHE A 84 10.46 -34.91 2.01
CA PHE A 84 11.86 -34.58 2.25
C PHE A 84 11.96 -33.36 3.16
N TRP A 85 13.00 -33.35 3.98
CA TRP A 85 13.31 -32.25 4.88
C TRP A 85 14.70 -31.70 4.62
N ASN A 86 14.84 -30.39 4.66
CA ASN A 86 16.10 -29.68 4.53
C ASN A 86 16.24 -28.57 5.58
N GLY A 87 17.49 -28.30 5.97
CA GLY A 87 17.83 -27.23 6.89
C GLY A 87 19.28 -27.33 7.35
N LYS A 88 19.58 -26.74 8.50
CA LYS A 88 20.85 -26.88 9.19
C LYS A 88 20.65 -27.43 10.60
N ILE A 89 21.64 -28.17 11.10
CA ILE A 89 21.73 -28.60 12.49
C ILE A 89 22.90 -27.88 13.17
N GLN A 90 22.63 -27.16 14.25
CA GLN A 90 23.62 -26.44 15.05
C GLN A 90 24.07 -27.27 16.24
N ILE A 91 25.39 -27.37 16.42
CA ILE A 91 25.99 -28.26 17.42
C ILE A 91 26.55 -27.45 18.59
N SER A 92 26.13 -27.77 19.80
CA SER A 92 26.53 -27.08 21.03
C SER A 92 27.64 -27.78 21.81
N GLU A 93 27.83 -29.09 21.60
CA GLU A 93 28.86 -29.91 22.22
C GLU A 93 29.65 -30.65 21.14
N ALA A 94 30.98 -30.52 21.15
CA ALA A 94 31.83 -31.21 20.19
C ALA A 94 31.93 -32.71 20.52
N GLY A 95 31.91 -33.57 19.49
CA GLY A 95 32.20 -34.99 19.64
C GLY A 95 31.49 -35.87 18.62
N MET A 96 31.44 -37.17 18.91
CA MET A 96 30.81 -38.16 18.05
C MET A 96 29.29 -38.23 18.29
N TYR A 97 28.52 -38.04 17.22
CA TYR A 97 27.06 -38.15 17.22
C TYR A 97 26.63 -39.36 16.37
N THR A 98 25.54 -40.02 16.79
CA THR A 98 24.87 -41.05 15.98
C THR A 98 23.41 -40.68 15.79
N PHE A 99 22.93 -40.57 14.56
CA PHE A 99 21.53 -40.26 14.25
C PHE A 99 20.72 -41.55 14.11
N LYS A 100 19.47 -41.54 14.58
CA LYS A 100 18.55 -42.69 14.54
C LYS A 100 17.13 -42.26 14.24
N THR A 101 16.37 -43.13 13.60
CA THR A 101 14.92 -43.00 13.43
C THR A 101 14.30 -44.39 13.52
N PRO A 102 13.11 -44.56 14.12
CA PRO A 102 12.42 -45.84 14.15
C PRO A 102 11.83 -46.24 12.79
N ALA A 103 11.80 -45.31 11.83
CA ALA A 103 11.38 -45.52 10.44
C ALA A 103 12.59 -45.60 9.49
N ASP A 104 13.73 -46.11 9.96
CA ASP A 104 14.99 -46.18 9.20
C ASP A 104 14.82 -46.87 7.85
N ARG A 105 14.03 -47.94 7.77
CA ARG A 105 13.57 -48.62 6.54
C ARG A 105 13.15 -47.72 5.39
N TYR A 106 12.54 -46.59 5.72
CA TYR A 106 11.94 -45.66 4.78
C TYR A 106 12.73 -44.37 4.62
N ILE A 107 13.83 -44.21 5.38
CA ILE A 107 14.55 -42.95 5.53
C ILE A 107 15.96 -43.01 4.93
N LYS A 108 16.34 -41.92 4.28
CA LYS A 108 17.75 -41.59 4.01
C LYS A 108 18.09 -40.28 4.66
N LEU A 109 19.26 -40.20 5.29
CA LEU A 109 19.71 -39.00 6.01
C LEU A 109 21.15 -38.66 5.61
N TRP A 110 21.39 -37.37 5.34
CA TRP A 110 22.71 -36.83 5.05
C TRP A 110 23.03 -35.65 5.95
N ILE A 111 24.29 -35.54 6.35
CA ILE A 111 24.86 -34.33 6.96
C ILE A 111 26.09 -33.90 6.14
N ASN A 112 26.11 -32.66 5.65
CA ASN A 112 27.16 -32.14 4.75
C ASN A 112 27.49 -33.09 3.58
N ASN A 113 26.45 -33.65 2.95
CA ASN A 113 26.54 -34.64 1.85
C ASN A 113 27.15 -36.01 2.25
N GLN A 114 27.50 -36.24 3.50
CA GLN A 114 27.84 -37.57 4.01
C GLN A 114 26.55 -38.30 4.37
N GLN A 115 26.27 -39.41 3.71
CA GLN A 115 25.10 -40.23 3.98
C GLN A 115 25.29 -41.01 5.29
N LEU A 116 24.45 -40.72 6.28
CA LEU A 116 24.52 -41.33 7.61
C LEU A 116 23.53 -42.47 7.79
N ILE A 117 22.34 -42.33 7.18
CA ILE A 117 21.30 -43.35 7.12
C ILE A 117 20.97 -43.65 5.65
N ASN A 118 20.97 -44.93 5.28
CA ASN A 118 20.53 -45.40 3.96
C ASN A 118 19.58 -46.58 4.14
N GLU A 119 18.31 -46.31 4.46
CA GLU A 119 17.34 -47.35 4.73
C GLU A 119 17.84 -48.28 5.86
N ASP A 120 17.50 -49.58 5.85
CA ASP A 120 17.96 -50.59 6.83
C ASP A 120 19.48 -50.87 6.81
N GLU A 121 20.23 -50.31 5.87
CA GLU A 121 21.56 -50.83 5.53
C GLU A 121 22.69 -50.27 6.39
N ASN A 122 22.61 -49.00 6.80
CA ASN A 122 23.75 -48.31 7.41
C ASN A 122 23.30 -47.22 8.39
N VAL A 123 23.82 -47.27 9.62
CA VAL A 123 23.83 -46.15 10.58
C VAL A 123 25.28 -45.83 10.90
N THR A 124 25.77 -44.67 10.44
CA THR A 124 27.18 -44.26 10.63
C THR A 124 27.29 -43.07 11.57
N PRO A 125 28.13 -43.14 12.63
CA PRO A 125 28.45 -41.99 13.46
C PRO A 125 29.20 -40.91 12.69
N ILE A 126 29.08 -39.66 13.14
CA ILE A 126 29.76 -38.49 12.58
C ILE A 126 30.39 -37.65 13.69
N GLU A 127 31.60 -37.14 13.46
CA GLU A 127 32.25 -36.18 14.37
C GLU A 127 31.80 -34.76 14.03
N LEU A 128 31.29 -34.03 15.02
CA LEU A 128 30.79 -32.67 14.86
C LEU A 128 31.47 -31.72 15.86
N GLU A 129 31.70 -30.49 15.43
CA GLU A 129 32.36 -29.46 16.23
C GLU A 129 31.35 -28.51 16.89
N SER A 130 31.66 -28.09 18.12
CA SER A 130 30.86 -27.11 18.87
C SER A 130 30.85 -25.74 18.17
N GLY A 131 29.70 -25.09 18.15
CA GLY A 131 29.47 -23.76 17.58
C GLY A 131 29.36 -23.75 16.05
N LYS A 132 29.44 -24.91 15.38
CA LYS A 132 29.24 -25.01 13.93
C LYS A 132 27.82 -25.47 13.60
N SER A 133 27.35 -25.08 12.42
CA SER A 133 26.13 -25.61 11.80
C SER A 133 26.46 -26.42 10.55
N TYR A 134 25.68 -27.46 10.31
CA TYR A 134 25.89 -28.42 9.22
C TYR A 134 24.60 -28.56 8.40
N GLU A 135 24.69 -28.65 7.07
CA GLU A 135 23.53 -28.95 6.23
C GLU A 135 23.00 -30.34 6.61
N ILE A 136 21.70 -30.45 6.88
CA ILE A 136 21.01 -31.72 7.12
C ILE A 136 19.92 -31.91 6.07
N ARG A 137 19.83 -33.14 5.53
CA ARG A 137 18.81 -33.54 4.58
C ARG A 137 18.24 -34.90 4.95
N ILE A 138 16.94 -35.06 4.78
CA ILE A 138 16.21 -36.28 5.11
C ILE A 138 15.24 -36.56 3.97
N GLU A 139 15.20 -37.80 3.48
CA GLU A 139 14.19 -38.27 2.53
C GLU A 139 13.40 -39.41 3.15
N TYR A 140 12.08 -39.40 2.98
CA TYR A 140 11.14 -40.44 3.38
C TYR A 140 10.39 -40.95 2.16
N LYS A 141 10.26 -42.27 2.03
CA LYS A 141 9.38 -42.92 1.04
C LYS A 141 8.67 -44.12 1.65
N ASN A 142 7.34 -44.07 1.72
CA ASN A 142 6.51 -45.23 2.03
C ASN A 142 6.39 -46.12 0.79
N LYS A 143 7.20 -47.18 0.70
CA LYS A 143 7.22 -48.10 -0.45
C LYS A 143 6.12 -49.17 -0.38
N ASP A 144 5.48 -49.35 0.78
CA ASP A 144 4.70 -50.55 1.06
C ASP A 144 3.17 -50.39 0.87
N SER A 145 2.70 -49.20 0.46
CA SER A 145 1.26 -48.88 0.25
C SER A 145 0.33 -49.12 1.47
N GLU A 146 0.85 -49.63 2.58
CA GLU A 146 0.19 -49.79 3.88
C GLU A 146 0.29 -48.47 4.68
N PRO A 147 -0.70 -48.16 5.55
CA PRO A 147 -0.58 -47.03 6.45
C PRO A 147 0.60 -47.26 7.40
N ASN A 148 1.65 -46.45 7.23
CA ASN A 148 2.84 -46.54 8.06
C ASN A 148 2.45 -46.27 9.53
N ASN A 149 2.69 -47.25 10.40
CA ASN A 149 2.44 -47.16 11.84
C ASN A 149 3.71 -46.74 12.61
N GLU A 150 4.82 -46.51 11.91
CA GLU A 150 6.07 -46.06 12.53
C GLU A 150 6.11 -44.54 12.62
N HIS A 151 6.32 -44.04 13.83
CA HIS A 151 6.38 -42.61 14.09
C HIS A 151 7.61 -41.97 13.44
N LEU A 152 7.44 -40.88 12.69
CA LEU A 152 8.55 -40.20 12.02
C LEU A 152 9.30 -39.28 13.00
N ASN A 153 10.18 -39.87 13.82
CA ASN A 153 10.98 -39.17 14.81
C ASN A 153 12.49 -39.33 14.55
N LEU A 154 13.22 -38.22 14.53
CA LEU A 154 14.67 -38.18 14.42
C LEU A 154 15.31 -37.97 15.81
N TYR A 155 16.11 -38.93 16.20
CA TYR A 155 16.89 -38.97 17.43
C TYR A 155 18.37 -38.79 17.13
N TRP A 156 19.09 -38.33 18.15
CA TRP A 156 20.55 -38.38 18.18
C TRP A 156 21.05 -39.05 19.46
N ILE A 157 22.21 -39.67 19.39
CA ILE A 157 23.00 -40.06 20.55
C ILE A 157 24.17 -39.10 20.62
N LYS A 158 24.24 -38.36 21.72
CA LYS A 158 25.30 -37.37 22.00
C LYS A 158 26.60 -38.05 22.44
N PRO A 159 27.74 -37.32 22.45
CA PRO A 159 29.04 -37.85 22.90
C PRO A 159 29.03 -38.42 24.33
N ASN A 160 28.11 -37.94 25.17
CA ASN A 160 27.89 -38.41 26.54
C ASN A 160 26.97 -39.66 26.65
N ASN A 161 26.64 -40.32 25.53
CA ASN A 161 25.72 -41.45 25.40
C ASN A 161 24.25 -41.16 25.78
N GLN A 162 23.86 -39.90 25.87
CA GLN A 162 22.44 -39.54 26.03
C GLN A 162 21.73 -39.62 24.68
N GLU A 163 20.73 -40.50 24.60
CA GLU A 163 19.79 -40.57 23.47
C GLU A 163 18.58 -39.69 23.76
N GLU A 164 18.23 -38.82 22.82
CA GLU A 164 17.04 -37.97 22.91
C GLU A 164 16.54 -37.60 21.51
N ILE A 165 15.26 -37.24 21.43
CA ILE A 165 14.73 -36.59 20.23
C ILE A 165 15.43 -35.24 20.07
N ILE A 166 15.78 -34.88 18.85
CA ILE A 166 16.52 -33.62 18.63
C ILE A 166 15.65 -32.45 19.11
N PRO A 167 16.11 -31.63 20.08
CA PRO A 167 15.27 -30.63 20.72
C PRO A 167 15.12 -29.36 19.87
N ALA A 168 14.12 -28.55 20.23
CA ALA A 168 13.90 -27.24 19.61
C ALA A 168 15.12 -26.32 19.77
N GLY A 169 15.36 -25.46 18.79
CA GLY A 169 16.52 -24.56 18.74
C GLY A 169 17.81 -25.21 18.21
N THR A 170 17.81 -26.51 17.93
CA THR A 170 18.95 -27.21 17.29
C THR A 170 18.89 -27.08 15.77
N PHE A 171 17.69 -27.08 15.20
CA PHE A 171 17.48 -26.94 13.76
C PHE A 171 17.30 -25.48 13.36
N LEU A 172 17.91 -25.11 12.24
CA LEU A 172 17.78 -23.82 11.58
C LEU A 172 17.22 -24.04 10.17
N PHE A 173 16.47 -23.05 9.65
CA PHE A 173 16.01 -23.10 8.26
C PHE A 173 17.20 -23.15 7.28
N PRO A 174 16.99 -23.67 6.07
CA PRO A 174 18.01 -23.60 5.03
C PRO A 174 18.31 -22.14 4.64
N ASP A 175 19.53 -21.89 4.13
CA ASP A 175 20.00 -20.52 3.88
C ASP A 175 19.16 -19.77 2.86
N ASN A 176 18.63 -20.45 1.87
CA ASN A 176 17.80 -19.89 0.81
C ASN A 176 16.50 -19.23 1.35
N ILE A 177 16.05 -19.65 2.55
CA ILE A 177 14.88 -19.12 3.25
C ILE A 177 15.22 -17.91 4.14
N ILE A 178 16.46 -17.81 4.66
CA ILE A 178 16.86 -16.76 5.61
C ILE A 178 17.75 -15.68 4.96
N ASN A 179 18.62 -16.02 4.00
CA ASN A 179 19.74 -15.18 3.56
C ASN A 179 19.83 -14.98 2.04
N GLN A 180 20.09 -13.74 1.61
CA GLN A 180 20.36 -13.38 0.21
C GLN A 180 21.80 -13.71 -0.25
N GLU A 181 22.78 -13.86 0.67
CA GLU A 181 24.20 -13.64 0.32
C GLU A 181 25.09 -14.89 0.17
N GLU A 182 24.67 -16.11 0.56
CA GLU A 182 25.63 -17.22 0.66
C GLU A 182 25.81 -18.11 -0.58
N GLU A 183 25.00 -18.01 -1.64
CA GLU A 183 25.17 -18.91 -2.79
C GLU A 183 26.21 -18.47 -3.83
N GLN A 184 26.66 -17.21 -3.85
CA GLN A 184 27.60 -16.79 -4.89
C GLN A 184 29.07 -17.17 -4.66
N GLN A 185 29.48 -17.68 -3.48
CA GLN A 185 30.90 -17.99 -3.25
C GLN A 185 31.28 -19.40 -2.75
N VAL A 186 30.35 -20.27 -2.30
CA VAL A 186 30.78 -21.55 -1.66
C VAL A 186 30.37 -22.84 -2.41
N SER A 187 29.41 -22.84 -3.32
CA SER A 187 28.73 -24.09 -3.72
C SER A 187 28.86 -24.53 -5.18
N GLN A 188 29.87 -24.09 -5.96
CA GLN A 188 30.12 -24.65 -7.30
C GLN A 188 31.34 -25.58 -7.44
N ARG A 189 32.21 -25.71 -6.42
CA ARG A 189 33.46 -26.49 -6.61
C ARG A 189 33.52 -27.88 -5.99
N ASN A 190 32.60 -28.32 -5.13
CA ASN A 190 32.67 -29.67 -4.52
C ASN A 190 31.31 -30.27 -4.11
N ARG A 191 30.29 -30.24 -4.97
CA ARG A 191 29.11 -31.10 -4.78
C ARG A 191 29.17 -32.27 -5.76
N ARG A 192 29.57 -33.47 -5.29
CA ARG A 192 29.20 -34.71 -5.98
C ARG A 192 27.67 -34.71 -6.04
N SER A 193 27.13 -34.75 -7.26
CA SER A 193 25.69 -34.70 -7.53
C SER A 193 25.00 -35.94 -6.96
N ILE A 194 24.42 -35.81 -5.77
CA ILE A 194 23.35 -36.69 -5.32
C ILE A 194 22.12 -36.27 -6.16
N ASN A 195 21.49 -37.23 -6.87
CA ASN A 195 20.23 -36.98 -7.58
C ASN A 195 19.14 -36.75 -6.53
N ILE A 196 18.82 -35.49 -6.28
CA ILE A 196 17.76 -35.08 -5.35
C ILE A 196 16.45 -35.05 -6.16
N PRO A 197 15.36 -35.63 -5.65
CA PRO A 197 14.03 -35.31 -6.13
C PRO A 197 13.67 -33.90 -5.65
N THR A 198 13.89 -32.90 -6.49
CA THR A 198 13.55 -31.51 -6.22
C THR A 198 12.31 -31.14 -7.01
N LEU A 199 11.29 -30.61 -6.33
CA LEU A 199 10.35 -29.73 -7.01
C LEU A 199 11.13 -28.57 -7.63
N PRO A 200 10.80 -28.14 -8.85
CA PRO A 200 11.35 -26.92 -9.41
C PRO A 200 11.04 -25.73 -8.49
N ASP A 201 12.11 -25.07 -8.04
CA ASP A 201 12.15 -23.80 -7.32
C ASP A 201 13.28 -23.01 -7.98
N SER A 202 12.92 -22.26 -9.02
CA SER A 202 13.87 -21.70 -9.98
C SER A 202 14.58 -20.44 -9.45
N ASP A 203 14.00 -19.77 -8.45
CA ASP A 203 14.57 -18.58 -7.82
C ASP A 203 15.06 -18.81 -6.38
N ASN A 204 14.88 -20.04 -5.88
CA ASN A 204 15.41 -20.53 -4.62
C ASN A 204 14.88 -19.72 -3.43
N ASP A 205 13.61 -19.33 -3.45
CA ASP A 205 12.97 -18.59 -2.36
C ASP A 205 12.31 -19.51 -1.32
N GLY A 206 12.17 -20.80 -1.65
CA GLY A 206 11.55 -21.83 -0.81
C GLY A 206 10.13 -22.21 -1.22
N ILE A 207 9.49 -21.48 -2.13
CA ILE A 207 8.18 -21.78 -2.70
C ILE A 207 8.37 -22.43 -4.08
N PRO A 208 7.79 -23.63 -4.32
CA PRO A 208 7.88 -24.26 -5.63
C PRO A 208 7.21 -23.47 -6.75
N ASP A 209 7.80 -23.49 -7.95
CA ASP A 209 7.35 -22.75 -9.15
C ASP A 209 5.85 -22.96 -9.43
N SER A 210 5.39 -24.19 -9.24
CA SER A 210 4.00 -24.60 -9.47
C SER A 210 3.01 -23.95 -8.52
N LEU A 211 3.40 -23.69 -7.26
CA LEU A 211 2.55 -23.01 -6.28
C LEU A 211 2.45 -21.53 -6.61
N GLU A 212 3.58 -20.89 -6.92
CA GLU A 212 3.61 -19.45 -7.22
C GLU A 212 2.76 -19.08 -8.43
N THR A 213 2.79 -19.94 -9.45
CA THR A 213 2.02 -19.76 -10.69
C THR A 213 0.54 -20.14 -10.54
N ASN A 214 0.21 -21.25 -9.88
CA ASN A 214 -1.19 -21.72 -9.75
C ASN A 214 -1.95 -21.07 -8.58
N GLY A 215 -1.20 -20.52 -7.63
CA GLY A 215 -1.67 -19.85 -6.44
C GLY A 215 -1.64 -20.75 -5.20
N TYR A 216 -1.30 -20.14 -4.07
CA TYR A 216 -1.07 -20.83 -2.80
C TYR A 216 -1.63 -20.03 -1.63
N THR A 217 -1.59 -20.62 -0.44
CA THR A 217 -1.97 -19.97 0.82
C THR A 217 -1.04 -20.39 1.94
N VAL A 218 -1.09 -19.64 3.04
CA VAL A 218 -0.32 -19.89 4.25
C VAL A 218 -1.24 -19.85 5.47
N ASP A 219 -1.01 -20.77 6.40
CA ASP A 219 -1.74 -20.86 7.67
C ASP A 219 -0.81 -21.35 8.79
N VAL A 220 -1.25 -21.27 10.05
CA VAL A 220 -0.56 -21.83 11.21
C VAL A 220 -1.49 -22.76 11.96
N LYS A 221 -1.09 -24.03 12.12
CA LYS A 221 -1.84 -25.02 12.92
C LYS A 221 -0.92 -25.79 13.83
N ASN A 222 -1.38 -26.01 15.06
CA ASN A 222 -0.64 -26.76 16.09
C ASN A 222 0.80 -26.23 16.30
N GLY A 223 1.01 -24.93 16.11
CA GLY A 223 2.33 -24.29 16.22
C GLY A 223 3.25 -24.48 15.01
N LYS A 224 2.76 -25.06 13.92
CA LYS A 224 3.50 -25.22 12.65
C LYS A 224 2.96 -24.30 11.57
N LEU A 225 3.88 -23.66 10.85
CA LEU A 225 3.64 -22.95 9.60
C LEU A 225 3.26 -23.96 8.52
N ILE A 226 2.27 -23.65 7.69
CA ILE A 226 1.87 -24.50 6.58
C ILE A 226 1.73 -23.64 5.32
N VAL A 227 2.34 -24.08 4.22
CA VAL A 227 2.11 -23.55 2.87
C VAL A 227 1.40 -24.63 2.05
N LEU A 228 0.31 -24.25 1.39
CA LEU A 228 -0.59 -25.15 0.67
C LEU A 228 -0.93 -24.58 -0.71
N GLY A 229 -1.11 -25.47 -1.70
CA GLY A 229 -1.75 -25.09 -2.95
C GLY A 229 -3.18 -24.59 -2.72
N TRP A 230 -3.61 -23.58 -3.45
CA TRP A 230 -4.92 -22.96 -3.22
C TRP A 230 -6.09 -23.86 -3.65
N ASN A 231 -6.99 -24.18 -2.71
CA ASN A 231 -8.27 -24.82 -2.97
C ASN A 231 -9.43 -23.85 -2.72
N GLU A 232 -10.19 -23.55 -3.78
CA GLU A 232 -11.27 -22.55 -3.76
C GLU A 232 -12.39 -22.88 -2.76
N ASN A 233 -12.73 -24.16 -2.57
CA ASN A 233 -13.85 -24.56 -1.70
C ASN A 233 -13.45 -24.56 -0.21
N ILE A 234 -12.20 -24.93 0.08
CA ILE A 234 -11.71 -25.07 1.45
C ILE A 234 -11.18 -23.74 1.99
N HIS A 235 -10.33 -23.05 1.23
CA HIS A 235 -9.58 -21.91 1.76
C HIS A 235 -10.41 -20.62 1.73
N ARG A 236 -11.30 -20.47 0.74
CA ARG A 236 -12.20 -19.32 0.67
C ARG A 236 -13.20 -19.28 1.82
N SER A 237 -13.75 -20.42 2.22
CA SER A 237 -14.69 -20.51 3.35
C SER A 237 -14.03 -20.16 4.70
N LYS A 238 -12.71 -20.30 4.78
CA LYS A 238 -11.88 -19.93 5.94
C LYS A 238 -11.33 -18.50 5.87
N ASN A 239 -11.68 -17.75 4.83
CA ASN A 239 -11.20 -16.40 4.61
C ASN A 239 -9.65 -16.31 4.57
N LEU A 240 -9.00 -17.36 4.05
CA LEU A 240 -7.57 -17.36 3.79
C LEU A 240 -7.25 -16.54 2.54
N THR A 241 -6.02 -16.03 2.47
CA THR A 241 -5.57 -15.22 1.33
C THR A 241 -4.95 -16.13 0.26
N LYS A 242 -5.36 -15.92 -1.00
CA LYS A 242 -4.72 -16.52 -2.16
C LYS A 242 -3.55 -15.65 -2.59
N TYR A 243 -2.35 -16.22 -2.59
CA TYR A 243 -1.12 -15.57 -3.04
C TYR A 243 -0.72 -16.07 -4.42
N TYR A 244 -0.02 -15.19 -5.13
CA TYR A 244 0.67 -15.46 -6.38
C TYR A 244 2.00 -14.71 -6.33
N SER A 245 3.02 -15.28 -6.95
CA SER A 245 4.35 -14.71 -7.07
C SER A 245 5.01 -15.19 -8.37
N SER A 246 6.20 -14.69 -8.64
CA SER A 246 7.00 -14.99 -9.81
C SER A 246 8.02 -16.05 -9.47
N ALA A 247 7.88 -17.25 -10.05
CA ALA A 247 8.80 -18.36 -9.87
C ALA A 247 10.26 -18.13 -10.31
N MET A 248 10.55 -16.96 -10.88
CA MET A 248 11.87 -16.62 -11.39
C MET A 248 12.49 -15.46 -10.60
N LYS A 249 11.85 -15.01 -9.53
CA LYS A 249 12.25 -13.84 -8.75
C LYS A 249 12.09 -14.11 -7.26
N TRP A 250 13.23 -14.34 -6.62
CA TRP A 250 13.33 -14.51 -5.17
C TRP A 250 12.51 -13.51 -4.35
N SER A 251 12.42 -12.26 -4.82
CA SER A 251 11.39 -11.30 -4.40
C SER A 251 10.64 -10.79 -5.62
N THR A 252 9.37 -11.15 -5.78
CA THR A 252 8.52 -10.67 -6.89
C THR A 252 8.41 -9.14 -6.89
N ALA A 253 8.49 -8.52 -5.71
CA ALA A 253 8.45 -7.07 -5.52
C ALA A 253 9.79 -6.35 -5.74
N SER A 254 10.88 -7.09 -6.00
CA SER A 254 12.25 -6.58 -6.09
C SER A 254 12.72 -5.86 -4.81
N ASP A 255 12.14 -6.18 -3.66
CA ASP A 255 12.52 -5.65 -2.36
C ASP A 255 13.42 -6.66 -1.62
N PRO A 256 13.99 -6.35 -0.45
CA PRO A 256 15.02 -7.19 0.16
C PRO A 256 14.45 -8.41 0.89
N TYR A 257 13.17 -8.75 0.67
CA TYR A 257 12.48 -9.82 1.38
C TYR A 257 11.87 -10.80 0.38
N SER A 258 12.07 -12.10 0.59
CA SER A 258 11.55 -13.12 -0.33
C SER A 258 10.05 -13.24 -0.25
N ASP A 259 9.45 -13.87 -1.27
CA ASP A 259 8.01 -14.12 -1.26
C ASP A 259 7.66 -15.08 -0.12
N PHE A 260 8.48 -16.11 0.12
CA PHE A 260 8.38 -16.96 1.33
C PHE A 260 8.47 -16.17 2.63
N GLN A 261 9.46 -15.31 2.82
CA GLN A 261 9.63 -14.53 4.06
C GLN A 261 8.41 -13.65 4.35
N LYS A 262 7.86 -13.03 3.31
CA LYS A 262 6.66 -12.20 3.39
C LYS A 262 5.45 -12.99 3.86
N VAL A 263 5.09 -14.07 3.16
CA VAL A 263 3.86 -14.83 3.43
C VAL A 263 3.91 -15.62 4.74
N THR A 264 5.09 -16.07 5.15
CA THR A 264 5.30 -16.81 6.41
C THR A 264 5.50 -15.89 7.61
N GLY A 265 5.78 -14.62 7.37
CA GLY A 265 6.08 -13.64 8.40
C GLY A 265 7.46 -13.81 9.02
N LEU A 266 8.37 -14.59 8.42
CA LEU A 266 9.79 -14.68 8.79
C LEU A 266 10.57 -13.44 8.30
N ILE A 267 10.13 -12.28 8.75
CA ILE A 267 10.52 -10.97 8.26
C ILE A 267 10.49 -9.95 9.42
N ASP A 268 11.10 -8.77 9.25
CA ASP A 268 11.05 -7.70 10.27
C ASP A 268 9.60 -7.38 10.65
N LYS A 269 9.27 -7.52 11.93
CA LYS A 269 7.90 -7.41 12.44
C LYS A 269 7.34 -5.99 12.34
N GLN A 270 8.19 -4.98 12.10
CA GLN A 270 7.77 -3.61 11.83
C GLN A 270 7.24 -3.40 10.41
N ILE A 271 7.46 -4.35 9.49
CA ILE A 271 6.90 -4.28 8.14
C ILE A 271 5.38 -4.40 8.22
N LYS A 272 4.69 -3.50 7.51
CA LYS A 272 3.25 -3.41 7.54
C LYS A 272 2.59 -4.70 7.06
N PRO A 273 1.46 -5.14 7.66
CA PRO A 273 0.80 -6.39 7.29
C PRO A 273 0.45 -6.49 5.81
N GLU A 274 0.02 -5.39 5.17
CA GLU A 274 -0.30 -5.40 3.74
C GLU A 274 0.93 -5.72 2.85
N ALA A 275 2.14 -5.37 3.28
CA ALA A 275 3.39 -5.60 2.52
C ALA A 275 3.98 -7.00 2.74
N ARG A 276 3.26 -7.85 3.49
CA ARG A 276 3.49 -9.30 3.55
C ARG A 276 2.88 -10.05 2.37
N ASN A 277 2.18 -9.35 1.49
CA ASN A 277 1.80 -9.89 0.19
C ASN A 277 2.99 -9.77 -0.78
N PRO A 278 3.41 -10.85 -1.47
CA PRO A 278 4.47 -10.83 -2.49
C PRO A 278 4.31 -9.73 -3.55
N LEU A 279 3.06 -9.37 -3.88
CA LEU A 279 2.75 -8.38 -4.90
C LEU A 279 2.81 -6.93 -4.40
N LEU A 280 2.93 -6.70 -3.09
CA LEU A 280 3.07 -5.37 -2.50
C LEU A 280 4.52 -5.16 -2.04
N VAL A 281 5.09 -4.01 -2.42
CA VAL A 281 6.48 -3.69 -2.08
C VAL A 281 6.60 -3.29 -0.61
N ALA A 282 7.57 -3.89 0.09
CA ALA A 282 8.01 -3.55 1.44
C ALA A 282 9.22 -2.61 1.37
N TYR A 283 9.00 -1.30 1.52
CA TYR A 283 10.07 -0.30 1.41
C TYR A 283 9.77 0.97 2.23
N PRO A 284 10.79 1.73 2.65
CA PRO A 284 10.61 2.97 3.37
C PRO A 284 10.29 4.13 2.41
N ILE A 285 9.39 5.02 2.83
CA ILE A 285 9.17 6.31 2.15
C ILE A 285 9.44 7.41 3.17
N VAL A 286 10.70 7.83 3.27
CA VAL A 286 11.12 8.89 4.20
C VAL A 286 10.77 10.26 3.61
N ASN A 287 10.06 11.07 4.37
CA ASN A 287 9.74 12.46 4.10
C ASN A 287 10.26 13.34 5.25
N THR A 288 10.49 14.62 4.97
CA THR A 288 10.81 15.63 5.99
C THR A 288 9.59 16.55 6.11
N ASP A 289 8.89 16.44 7.24
CA ASP A 289 7.77 17.32 7.58
C ASP A 289 8.32 18.55 8.31
N MET A 290 7.98 19.74 7.82
CA MET A 290 8.28 20.98 8.52
C MET A 290 7.11 21.35 9.42
N GLU A 291 7.36 21.50 10.71
CA GLU A 291 6.32 21.89 11.69
C GLU A 291 6.25 23.40 11.86
N ARG A 292 7.41 24.06 11.79
CA ARG A 292 7.51 25.50 12.03
C ARG A 292 8.67 26.10 11.24
N ILE A 293 8.42 27.26 10.66
CA ILE A 293 9.45 28.12 10.06
C ILE A 293 9.78 29.27 11.00
N VAL A 294 11.05 29.68 11.01
CA VAL A 294 11.56 30.83 11.76
C VAL A 294 12.46 31.64 10.85
N ILE A 295 12.14 32.91 10.65
CA ILE A 295 12.95 33.85 9.88
C ILE A 295 13.39 34.99 10.79
N SER A 296 14.69 35.28 10.85
CA SER A 296 15.23 36.34 11.73
C SER A 296 16.22 37.26 11.02
N LYS A 297 16.40 38.48 11.56
CA LYS A 297 17.47 39.39 11.11
C LYS A 297 18.87 38.98 11.61
N ASN A 298 18.94 38.29 12.75
CA ASN A 298 20.21 37.88 13.38
C ASN A 298 20.43 36.36 13.24
N ASN A 299 21.71 35.94 13.27
CA ASN A 299 22.11 34.52 13.16
C ASN A 299 21.67 33.67 14.37
N ASN A 300 21.61 34.27 15.57
CA ASN A 300 21.14 33.63 16.79
C ASN A 300 19.61 33.67 16.79
N ILE A 301 19.01 32.60 16.27
CA ILE A 301 17.55 32.42 16.24
C ILE A 301 17.06 32.16 17.67
N THR A 302 16.57 33.20 18.35
CA THR A 302 15.93 33.07 19.68
C THR A 302 14.41 33.02 19.55
N VAL A 303 13.79 32.10 20.30
CA VAL A 303 12.33 31.97 20.41
C VAL A 303 11.96 32.30 21.85
N GLU A 304 11.92 33.59 22.21
CA GLU A 304 11.48 34.01 23.55
C GLU A 304 10.38 35.07 23.47
N ASN A 305 9.36 34.85 24.29
CA ASN A 305 8.05 35.49 24.23
C ASN A 305 7.96 36.74 25.11
N ASN A 306 9.00 37.59 25.14
CA ASN A 306 9.01 38.80 25.97
C ASN A 306 9.56 40.03 25.22
N GLY A 307 8.65 40.72 24.54
CA GLY A 307 8.40 42.13 24.82
C GLY A 307 9.23 43.24 24.17
N ASN A 308 10.37 43.02 23.51
CA ASN A 308 11.11 44.14 22.88
C ASN A 308 11.74 43.78 21.53
N ASN A 309 11.34 44.51 20.47
CA ASN A 309 11.88 44.54 19.10
C ASN A 309 12.30 43.18 18.52
N ILE A 310 11.35 42.27 18.39
CA ILE A 310 11.59 40.94 17.80
C ILE A 310 11.62 41.09 16.28
N HIS A 311 12.82 41.20 15.70
CA HIS A 311 13.08 41.08 14.26
C HIS A 311 13.04 39.61 13.82
N THR A 312 11.98 38.88 14.21
CA THR A 312 11.81 37.45 13.92
C THR A 312 10.35 37.14 13.64
N VAL A 313 10.11 36.40 12.56
CA VAL A 313 8.80 35.86 12.19
C VAL A 313 8.83 34.37 12.41
N SER A 314 7.84 33.82 13.11
CA SER A 314 7.67 32.38 13.24
C SER A 314 6.24 31.98 12.91
N LYS A 315 6.09 30.94 12.09
CA LYS A 315 4.79 30.44 11.61
C LYS A 315 4.75 28.92 11.62
N SER A 316 3.58 28.37 11.92
CA SER A 316 3.29 26.95 11.79
C SER A 316 3.11 26.55 10.33
N MET A 317 3.36 25.28 10.01
CA MET A 317 3.41 24.78 8.65
C MET A 317 2.56 23.51 8.47
N ASN A 318 1.87 23.42 7.33
CA ASN A 318 1.09 22.28 6.86
C ASN A 318 1.80 21.62 5.67
N ASN A 319 2.03 20.31 5.74
CA ASN A 319 2.74 19.54 4.71
C ASN A 319 1.74 18.77 3.82
N SER A 320 1.93 18.81 2.51
CA SER A 320 1.08 18.19 1.50
C SER A 320 1.94 17.52 0.42
N LYS A 321 1.59 16.28 0.06
CA LYS A 321 2.29 15.55 -1.01
C LYS A 321 1.70 15.80 -2.39
N THR A 322 0.42 16.16 -2.46
CA THR A 322 -0.33 16.23 -3.72
C THR A 322 -0.36 17.61 -4.36
N ASP A 323 0.19 18.64 -3.72
CA ASP A 323 0.18 20.02 -4.23
C ASP A 323 0.76 20.12 -5.65
N ALA A 324 1.92 19.49 -5.91
CA ALA A 324 2.55 19.51 -7.22
C ALA A 324 1.67 18.86 -8.31
N ILE A 325 0.99 17.76 -7.99
CA ILE A 325 0.09 17.06 -8.92
C ILE A 325 -1.14 17.93 -9.21
N SER A 326 -1.74 18.48 -8.16
CA SER A 326 -2.97 19.28 -8.30
C SER A 326 -2.75 20.54 -9.14
N SER A 327 -1.55 21.13 -9.08
CA SER A 327 -1.18 22.33 -9.85
C SER A 327 -0.90 22.08 -11.33
N SER A 328 -0.68 20.82 -11.75
CA SER A 328 -0.23 20.47 -13.10
C SER A 328 -1.28 19.71 -13.92
N ILE A 329 -2.53 19.69 -13.45
CA ILE A 329 -3.64 19.07 -14.16
C ILE A 329 -3.95 19.89 -15.41
N ASN A 330 -3.63 19.34 -16.59
CA ASN A 330 -3.76 20.05 -17.87
C ASN A 330 -4.92 19.53 -18.72
N ALA A 331 -5.40 18.31 -18.47
CA ALA A 331 -6.50 17.72 -19.21
C ALA A 331 -7.37 16.84 -18.32
N GLU A 332 -8.68 16.85 -18.57
CA GLU A 332 -9.64 15.92 -17.98
C GLU A 332 -10.29 15.11 -19.11
N PHE A 333 -10.29 13.79 -18.94
CA PHE A 333 -10.91 12.85 -19.86
C PHE A 333 -11.83 11.89 -19.10
N THR A 334 -12.73 11.20 -19.79
CA THR A 334 -13.63 10.23 -19.18
C THR A 334 -13.30 8.86 -19.73
N ALA A 335 -12.63 8.04 -18.93
CA ALA A 335 -12.18 6.73 -19.35
C ALA A 335 -13.00 5.64 -18.65
N SER A 336 -14.22 5.34 -19.13
CA SER A 336 -14.97 4.09 -18.86
C SER A 336 -16.47 4.18 -19.20
N LEU A 337 -17.13 3.01 -19.29
CA LEU A 337 -18.58 2.81 -19.15
C LEU A 337 -19.11 3.10 -17.73
N THR A 338 -18.24 3.23 -16.73
CA THR A 338 -18.56 3.45 -15.32
C THR A 338 -18.48 4.93 -14.91
N GLY A 339 -18.20 5.85 -15.84
CA GLY A 339 -18.25 7.31 -15.60
C GLY A 339 -17.13 7.87 -14.73
N ILE A 340 -16.06 7.09 -14.49
CA ILE A 340 -14.94 7.51 -13.66
C ILE A 340 -14.16 8.64 -14.33
N ASN A 341 -13.94 9.72 -13.58
CA ASN A 341 -13.18 10.88 -14.01
C ASN A 341 -11.68 10.56 -13.96
N THR A 342 -11.04 10.60 -15.13
CA THR A 342 -9.60 10.45 -15.27
C THR A 342 -8.98 11.79 -15.63
N LYS A 343 -8.13 12.33 -14.76
CA LYS A 343 -7.38 13.57 -15.01
C LYS A 343 -5.94 13.25 -15.35
N VAL A 344 -5.35 14.05 -16.23
CA VAL A 344 -3.95 13.93 -16.63
C VAL A 344 -3.16 15.08 -16.04
N ALA A 345 -2.15 14.73 -15.25
CA ALA A 345 -1.19 15.67 -14.69
C ALA A 345 0.10 15.65 -15.52
N THR A 346 0.67 16.83 -15.78
CA THR A 346 1.98 16.93 -16.46
C THR A 346 3.17 16.83 -15.52
N SER A 347 2.95 16.86 -14.21
CA SER A 347 3.97 16.57 -13.22
C SER A 347 3.40 15.73 -12.08
N PHE A 348 4.24 14.84 -11.54
CA PHE A 348 3.93 14.06 -10.36
C PHE A 348 4.93 14.39 -9.25
N SER A 349 4.45 14.44 -7.99
CA SER A 349 5.34 14.64 -6.83
C SER A 349 6.32 13.47 -6.73
N LYS A 350 7.61 13.76 -6.52
CA LYS A 350 8.63 12.71 -6.26
C LYS A 350 8.28 11.92 -4.99
N GLU A 351 8.77 10.69 -4.90
CA GLU A 351 8.47 9.74 -3.83
C GLU A 351 8.91 10.24 -2.45
N HIS A 352 10.07 10.89 -2.33
CA HIS A 352 10.55 11.46 -1.07
C HIS A 352 10.42 13.00 -1.02
N SER A 353 9.41 13.57 -1.68
CA SER A 353 9.17 15.02 -1.69
C SER A 353 7.80 15.38 -1.12
N SER A 354 7.72 16.57 -0.53
CA SER A 354 6.49 17.19 -0.08
C SER A 354 6.53 18.70 -0.31
N THR A 355 5.37 19.34 -0.35
CA THR A 355 5.22 20.79 -0.30
C THR A 355 4.76 21.18 1.09
N THR A 356 5.41 22.16 1.70
CA THR A 356 5.01 22.74 2.96
C THR A 356 4.41 24.13 2.73
N SER A 357 3.35 24.47 3.46
CA SER A 357 2.58 25.71 3.32
C SER A 357 2.31 26.31 4.69
N ILE A 358 2.24 27.63 4.78
CA ILE A 358 1.97 28.30 6.06
C ILE A 358 0.55 27.99 6.50
N GLU A 359 0.38 27.61 7.76
CA GLU A 359 -0.93 27.43 8.37
C GLU A 359 -1.63 28.81 8.48
N GLU A 360 -2.74 28.97 7.78
CA GLU A 360 -3.56 30.19 7.90
C GLU A 360 -4.25 30.19 9.26
N SER A 361 -4.08 31.28 10.01
CA SER A 361 -4.81 31.51 11.27
C SER A 361 -5.90 32.54 11.02
N ASP A 362 -7.09 32.30 11.57
CA ASP A 362 -8.31 33.12 11.40
C ASP A 362 -8.23 34.57 11.95
N SER A 363 -7.04 35.13 12.17
CA SER A 363 -6.90 36.49 12.67
C SER A 363 -6.88 37.51 11.53
N SER A 364 -8.02 38.15 11.32
CA SER A 364 -8.18 39.38 10.55
C SER A 364 -7.37 40.53 11.16
N THR A 365 -6.14 40.75 10.70
CA THR A 365 -5.45 42.04 10.83
C THR A 365 -4.46 42.19 9.68
N ASN A 366 -4.32 43.41 9.16
CA ASN A 366 -3.29 43.80 8.19
C ASN A 366 -1.91 43.33 8.66
N GLU A 367 -1.46 42.15 8.24
CA GLU A 367 -0.11 41.68 8.52
C GLU A 367 0.86 42.64 7.81
N THR A 368 1.65 43.38 8.59
CA THR A 368 2.81 44.08 8.05
C THR A 368 3.70 43.04 7.39
N GLY A 369 4.08 43.27 6.14
CA GLY A 369 4.88 42.31 5.38
C GLY A 369 6.14 41.87 6.12
N TRP A 370 6.55 40.61 5.95
CA TRP A 370 7.62 39.96 6.71
C TRP A 370 8.93 40.72 6.60
N THR A 371 9.26 41.21 5.40
CA THR A 371 10.41 42.09 5.15
C THR A 371 10.41 43.32 6.06
N ASN A 372 9.25 43.96 6.27
CA ASN A 372 9.09 45.12 7.15
C ASN A 372 9.11 44.73 8.64
N ALA A 373 8.46 43.62 9.01
CA ALA A 373 8.43 43.12 10.38
C ALA A 373 9.83 42.69 10.87
N ILE A 374 10.62 42.07 10.00
CA ILE A 374 12.00 41.66 10.28
C ILE A 374 12.94 42.87 10.15
N GLY A 375 12.60 43.87 9.34
CA GLY A 375 13.40 45.08 9.15
C GLY A 375 14.69 44.82 8.35
N ILE A 376 14.61 43.96 7.33
CA ILE A 376 15.72 43.74 6.38
C ILE A 376 15.67 44.74 5.22
N GLN A 377 16.83 45.19 4.78
CA GLN A 377 16.97 46.02 3.57
C GLN A 377 17.26 45.17 2.33
N THR A 378 17.14 45.74 1.13
CA THR A 378 17.34 45.03 -0.16
C THR A 378 18.74 44.43 -0.33
N GLY A 379 19.76 44.97 0.35
CA GLY A 379 21.13 44.43 0.37
C GLY A 379 21.44 43.47 1.53
N GLU A 380 20.48 43.26 2.44
CA GLU A 380 20.65 42.37 3.60
C GLU A 380 20.06 40.98 3.31
N SER A 381 20.45 39.98 4.11
CA SER A 381 19.86 38.64 4.09
C SER A 381 19.20 38.34 5.42
N ALA A 382 18.07 37.63 5.37
CA ALA A 382 17.45 37.04 6.55
C ALA A 382 18.05 35.66 6.83
N TYR A 383 17.96 35.23 8.08
CA TYR A 383 18.37 33.89 8.53
C TYR A 383 17.15 32.98 8.60
N PHE A 384 17.31 31.76 8.11
CA PHE A 384 16.27 30.75 8.03
C PHE A 384 16.51 29.64 9.05
N GLY A 385 15.47 29.30 9.80
CA GLY A 385 15.40 28.15 10.67
C GLY A 385 14.12 27.36 10.40
N ALA A 386 14.23 26.03 10.43
CA ALA A 386 13.10 25.13 10.29
C ALA A 386 13.12 24.07 11.39
N ASN A 387 11.99 23.92 12.08
CA ASN A 387 11.73 22.75 12.92
C ASN A 387 11.17 21.65 12.03
N VAL A 388 11.86 20.51 11.98
CA VAL A 388 11.48 19.38 11.13
C VAL A 388 11.42 18.07 11.88
N ARG A 389 10.68 17.12 11.30
CA ARG A 389 10.73 15.69 11.65
C ARG A 389 10.87 14.86 10.40
N TYR A 390 11.58 13.74 10.52
CA TYR A 390 11.54 12.71 9.50
C TYR A 390 10.33 11.82 9.76
N LYS A 391 9.56 11.53 8.71
CA LYS A 391 8.39 10.66 8.75
C LYS A 391 8.58 9.55 7.74
N ASN A 392 8.31 8.31 8.13
CA ASN A 392 8.25 7.21 7.16
C ASN A 392 6.79 6.90 6.85
N ILE A 393 6.37 7.10 5.61
CA ILE A 393 5.00 6.79 5.15
C ILE A 393 4.92 5.49 4.32
N GLY A 394 6.05 4.80 4.21
CA GLY A 394 6.17 3.55 3.46
C GLY A 394 5.60 2.36 4.22
N THR A 395 6.12 1.19 3.88
CA THR A 395 5.69 -0.12 4.37
C THR A 395 6.78 -0.87 5.14
N ALA A 396 8.05 -0.49 5.01
CA ALA A 396 9.18 -1.09 5.74
C ALA A 396 9.93 -0.07 6.61
N PRO A 397 10.53 -0.51 7.74
CA PRO A 397 11.40 0.33 8.53
C PRO A 397 12.70 0.63 7.78
N ILE A 398 13.38 1.70 8.19
CA ILE A 398 14.75 2.00 7.76
C ILE A 398 15.62 2.23 8.98
N TYR A 399 16.80 1.61 9.01
CA TYR A 399 17.75 1.68 10.11
C TYR A 399 18.87 2.67 9.80
N LYS A 400 19.40 3.33 10.83
CA LYS A 400 20.51 4.30 10.71
C LYS A 400 20.25 5.37 9.65
N VAL A 401 19.05 5.97 9.70
CA VAL A 401 18.51 6.82 8.64
C VAL A 401 19.29 8.12 8.51
N LYS A 402 19.73 8.44 7.29
CA LYS A 402 20.45 9.67 6.94
C LYS A 402 19.86 10.29 5.67
N PRO A 403 18.78 11.09 5.78
CA PRO A 403 18.20 11.78 4.64
C PRO A 403 19.01 13.04 4.27
N THR A 404 19.12 13.32 2.98
CA THR A 404 19.62 14.57 2.42
C THR A 404 18.44 15.40 1.91
N THR A 405 18.07 16.44 2.68
CA THR A 405 16.90 17.29 2.44
C THR A 405 17.31 18.60 1.77
N THR A 406 16.65 18.98 0.69
CA THR A 406 16.75 20.27 0.02
C THR A 406 15.48 21.08 0.23
N PHE A 407 15.63 22.31 0.71
CA PHE A 407 14.56 23.31 0.78
C PHE A 407 14.54 24.12 -0.51
N VAL A 408 13.42 24.12 -1.22
CA VAL A 408 13.26 24.74 -2.54
C VAL A 408 12.14 25.77 -2.50
N LEU A 409 12.44 26.98 -2.95
CA LEU A 409 11.49 28.07 -3.06
C LEU A 409 11.05 28.28 -4.52
N GLY A 410 9.78 28.65 -4.70
CA GLY A 410 9.19 28.78 -6.03
C GLY A 410 9.31 27.48 -6.82
N ASN A 411 9.64 27.60 -8.10
CA ASN A 411 9.71 26.43 -8.98
C ASN A 411 11.00 25.62 -8.76
N GLU A 412 12.16 26.28 -8.59
CA GLU A 412 13.48 25.61 -8.62
C GLU A 412 14.57 26.26 -7.74
N GLN A 413 14.27 27.29 -6.94
CA GLN A 413 15.31 28.00 -6.18
C GLN A 413 15.69 27.24 -4.90
N SER A 414 16.76 26.44 -4.97
CA SER A 414 17.31 25.77 -3.78
C SER A 414 17.88 26.79 -2.78
N ILE A 415 17.38 26.76 -1.55
CA ILE A 415 17.83 27.58 -0.43
C ILE A 415 18.99 26.91 0.29
N ALA A 416 18.82 25.61 0.61
CA ALA A 416 19.80 24.81 1.31
C ALA A 416 19.59 23.32 1.04
N THR A 417 20.68 22.57 0.97
CA THR A 417 20.70 21.11 0.96
C THR A 417 21.46 20.64 2.20
N ILE A 418 20.84 19.79 3.00
CA ILE A 418 21.30 19.44 4.33
C ILE A 418 21.15 17.94 4.51
N THR A 419 22.27 17.27 4.76
CA THR A 419 22.29 15.87 5.17
C THR A 419 22.11 15.81 6.69
N ALA A 420 21.33 14.85 7.17
CA ALA A 420 21.18 14.63 8.60
C ALA A 420 22.54 14.44 9.29
N LYS A 421 22.79 15.24 10.31
CA LYS A 421 24.05 15.27 11.07
C LYS A 421 24.24 13.98 11.87
N GLU A 422 25.46 13.66 12.29
CA GLU A 422 25.74 12.43 13.05
C GLU A 422 24.89 12.28 14.33
N ASN A 423 24.63 13.39 15.03
CA ASN A 423 23.78 13.41 16.22
C ASN A 423 22.27 13.47 15.93
N GLN A 424 21.88 13.46 14.66
CA GLN A 424 20.49 13.52 14.18
C GLN A 424 20.09 12.25 13.41
N ILE A 425 20.92 11.20 13.44
CA ILE A 425 20.63 9.90 12.83
C ILE A 425 19.53 9.20 13.65
N ALA A 426 18.47 8.76 12.98
CA ALA A 426 17.48 7.88 13.58
C ALA A 426 18.01 6.44 13.57
N ASN A 427 18.13 5.81 14.75
CA ASN A 427 18.53 4.39 14.83
C ASN A 427 17.57 3.49 14.02
N VAL A 428 16.28 3.76 14.15
CA VAL A 428 15.21 3.13 13.36
C VAL A 428 14.10 4.16 13.14
N LEU A 429 13.56 4.19 11.92
CA LEU A 429 12.35 4.92 11.59
C LEU A 429 11.31 3.93 11.04
N GLN A 430 10.45 3.46 11.94
CA GLN A 430 9.37 2.52 11.63
C GLN A 430 8.32 3.14 10.68
N PRO A 431 7.57 2.35 9.93
CA PRO A 431 6.45 2.83 9.12
C PRO A 431 5.41 3.60 9.98
N ASP A 432 4.85 4.67 9.42
CA ASP A 432 4.01 5.68 10.08
C ASP A 432 4.64 6.39 11.30
N GLY A 433 5.91 6.10 11.58
CA GLY A 433 6.69 6.69 12.66
C GLY A 433 7.23 8.08 12.31
N PHE A 434 7.62 8.80 13.36
CA PHE A 434 8.29 10.10 13.30
C PHE A 434 9.60 10.03 14.06
N TYR A 435 10.63 10.69 13.53
CA TYR A 435 11.87 10.95 14.22
C TYR A 435 12.19 12.46 14.25
N PRO A 436 12.45 13.03 15.44
CA PRO A 436 12.21 12.45 16.76
C PRO A 436 10.72 12.13 16.95
N ASN A 437 10.38 11.30 17.94
CA ASN A 437 8.98 10.95 18.22
C ASN A 437 8.16 12.23 18.49
N LYS A 438 6.87 12.27 18.11
CA LYS A 438 6.00 13.45 18.29
C LYS A 438 5.94 13.97 19.74
N THR A 439 6.20 13.13 20.74
CA THR A 439 6.26 13.54 22.16
C THR A 439 7.56 14.27 22.54
N GLN A 440 8.58 14.20 21.68
CA GLN A 440 9.88 14.85 21.85
C GLN A 440 9.96 16.13 21.01
N ALA A 441 10.90 17.02 21.33
CA ALA A 441 11.14 18.20 20.52
C ALA A 441 11.59 17.84 19.08
N SER A 442 11.18 18.65 18.11
CA SER A 442 11.57 18.54 16.70
C SER A 442 13.06 18.88 16.49
N ILE A 443 13.63 18.47 15.36
CA ILE A 443 15.00 18.88 14.96
C ILE A 443 14.95 20.31 14.45
N MET A 444 15.75 21.20 15.05
CA MET A 444 15.98 22.54 14.50
C MET A 444 17.10 22.49 13.47
N ILE A 445 16.79 22.92 12.25
CA ILE A 445 17.71 23.08 11.13
C ILE A 445 17.88 24.57 10.85
N ASN A 446 19.05 25.13 11.14
CA ASN A 446 19.37 26.55 10.93
C ASN A 446 20.76 26.78 10.31
N THR A 447 21.53 25.72 10.09
CA THR A 447 22.93 25.76 9.61
C THR A 447 23.13 24.70 8.53
N LYS A 448 24.03 24.99 7.59
CA LYS A 448 24.39 24.14 6.44
C LYS A 448 25.42 23.07 6.78
N ASP A 449 26.17 23.25 7.87
CA ASP A 449 27.23 22.35 8.31
C ASP A 449 27.04 21.85 9.74
N ASP A 450 27.73 20.76 10.06
CA ASP A 450 27.64 20.05 11.34
C ASP A 450 28.21 20.84 12.52
N PHE A 451 29.17 21.74 12.24
CA PHE A 451 29.82 22.59 13.23
C PHE A 451 29.02 23.86 13.55
N GLY A 452 27.90 24.08 12.86
CA GLY A 452 27.04 25.24 13.05
C GLY A 452 27.64 26.57 12.56
N SER A 453 28.65 26.52 11.70
CA SER A 453 29.44 27.69 11.29
C SER A 453 28.79 28.50 10.16
N SER A 454 27.97 27.86 9.34
CA SER A 454 27.37 28.45 8.13
C SER A 454 25.85 28.47 8.28
N PRO A 455 25.23 29.59 8.66
CA PRO A 455 23.79 29.66 8.78
C PRO A 455 23.09 29.58 7.41
N ILE A 456 21.82 29.20 7.42
CA ILE A 456 20.98 29.22 6.21
C ILE A 456 20.43 30.63 6.04
N THR A 457 20.60 31.21 4.85
CA THR A 457 20.25 32.61 4.57
C THR A 457 19.32 32.71 3.38
N LEU A 458 18.37 33.65 3.46
CA LEU A 458 17.50 34.07 2.36
C LEU A 458 17.87 35.52 1.99
N ASN A 459 18.14 35.79 0.73
CA ASN A 459 18.24 37.17 0.26
C ASN A 459 16.86 37.85 0.25
N PHE A 460 16.83 39.17 0.05
CA PHE A 460 15.58 39.95 0.07
C PHE A 460 14.50 39.42 -0.90
N GLU A 461 14.88 39.10 -2.14
CA GLU A 461 13.93 38.58 -3.13
C GLU A 461 13.41 37.19 -2.79
N GLN A 462 14.27 36.31 -2.25
CA GLN A 462 13.85 35.00 -1.76
C GLN A 462 12.88 35.13 -0.59
N LEU A 463 13.12 36.06 0.35
CA LEU A 463 12.16 36.29 1.43
C LEU A 463 10.82 36.80 0.88
N ARG A 464 10.85 37.71 -0.10
CA ARG A 464 9.64 38.21 -0.75
C ARG A 464 8.84 37.12 -1.44
N ILE A 465 9.50 36.21 -2.18
CA ILE A 465 8.83 35.07 -2.82
C ILE A 465 8.19 34.16 -1.77
N LEU A 466 8.87 33.86 -0.68
CA LEU A 466 8.32 33.05 0.42
C LEU A 466 7.12 33.73 1.09
N GLU A 467 7.18 35.03 1.28
CA GLU A 467 6.10 35.84 1.84
C GLU A 467 4.86 35.87 0.92
N GLU A 468 5.06 36.04 -0.39
CA GLU A 468 4.00 36.08 -1.40
C GLU A 468 3.35 34.70 -1.60
N GLN A 469 4.18 33.65 -1.72
CA GLN A 469 3.69 32.31 -2.03
C GLN A 469 3.22 31.55 -0.79
N LYS A 470 3.73 31.89 0.40
CA LYS A 470 3.45 31.21 1.67
C LYS A 470 3.66 29.69 1.60
N LYS A 471 4.54 29.25 0.71
CA LYS A 471 4.78 27.85 0.36
C LYS A 471 6.25 27.62 0.05
N MET A 472 6.70 26.41 0.31
CA MET A 472 8.05 25.94 0.03
C MET A 472 7.99 24.45 -0.28
N ARG A 473 8.82 23.97 -1.19
CA ARG A 473 8.95 22.53 -1.46
C ARG A 473 10.13 21.97 -0.68
N ILE A 474 9.94 20.76 -0.16
CA ILE A 474 10.97 19.99 0.54
C ILE A 474 11.21 18.74 -0.32
N GLU A 475 12.41 18.61 -0.84
CA GLU A 475 12.85 17.46 -1.63
C GLU A 475 13.86 16.66 -0.82
N ILE A 476 13.71 15.34 -0.74
CA ILE A 476 14.79 14.48 -0.30
C ILE A 476 15.43 13.87 -1.53
N ASN A 477 16.71 14.20 -1.74
CA ASN A 477 17.45 13.76 -2.93
C ASN A 477 17.96 12.33 -2.77
N GLN A 478 18.35 11.99 -1.54
CA GLN A 478 18.92 10.70 -1.18
C GLN A 478 18.49 10.34 0.24
N VAL A 479 18.10 9.08 0.41
CA VAL A 479 17.90 8.47 1.72
C VAL A 479 18.90 7.32 1.81
N SER A 480 19.84 7.42 2.73
CA SER A 480 20.70 6.29 3.09
C SER A 480 20.25 5.69 4.42
N GLY A 481 20.43 4.39 4.56
CA GLY A 481 19.99 3.62 5.71
C GLY A 481 19.93 2.12 5.40
N GLY A 482 20.12 1.33 6.44
CA GLY A 482 20.21 -0.12 6.35
C GLY A 482 18.84 -0.81 6.31
N VAL A 483 18.84 -1.98 5.67
CA VAL A 483 17.76 -2.97 5.69
C VAL A 483 17.90 -3.84 6.94
N GLY A 484 16.80 -4.08 7.64
CA GLY A 484 16.75 -5.05 8.73
C GLY A 484 16.29 -6.42 8.23
N VAL A 485 17.08 -7.45 8.47
CA VAL A 485 16.79 -8.86 8.13
C VAL A 485 16.66 -9.67 9.41
N LEU A 486 15.59 -10.45 9.52
CA LEU A 486 15.34 -11.33 10.67
C LEU A 486 16.27 -12.54 10.61
N GLN A 487 17.01 -12.78 11.69
CA GLN A 487 17.88 -13.93 11.85
C GLN A 487 17.14 -15.09 12.55
N GLY A 488 17.63 -16.32 12.41
CA GLY A 488 17.00 -17.51 13.01
C GLY A 488 16.94 -17.50 14.55
N ASN A 489 17.79 -16.71 15.21
CA ASN A 489 17.76 -16.48 16.66
C ASN A 489 16.71 -15.43 17.10
N GLY A 490 15.95 -14.86 16.14
CA GLY A 490 14.94 -13.83 16.38
C GLY A 490 15.47 -12.40 16.40
N GLU A 491 16.78 -12.17 16.23
CA GLU A 491 17.37 -10.83 16.18
C GLU A 491 17.25 -10.19 14.79
N ILE A 492 17.23 -8.85 14.75
CA ILE A 492 17.33 -8.11 13.48
C ILE A 492 18.78 -7.75 13.22
N GLN A 493 19.33 -8.25 12.11
CA GLN A 493 20.62 -7.84 11.60
C GLN A 493 20.45 -6.74 10.55
N VAL A 494 21.18 -5.63 10.70
CA VAL A 494 21.22 -4.58 9.69
C VAL A 494 22.30 -4.91 8.67
N THR A 495 21.91 -5.13 7.42
CA THR A 495 22.78 -5.65 6.34
C THR A 495 23.10 -4.58 5.29
N SER A 496 22.45 -4.64 4.13
CA SER A 496 22.63 -3.80 2.95
C SER A 496 21.96 -2.43 3.10
N ASP A 497 22.25 -1.50 2.18
CA ASP A 497 21.62 -0.18 2.13
C ASP A 497 20.43 -0.17 1.17
N TRP A 498 19.36 0.53 1.54
CA TRP A 498 18.15 0.65 0.72
C TRP A 498 18.41 1.20 -0.69
N SER A 499 19.47 1.99 -0.89
CA SER A 499 19.85 2.53 -2.21
C SER A 499 20.10 1.45 -3.27
N LEU A 500 20.37 0.20 -2.89
CA LEU A 500 20.52 -0.92 -3.82
C LEU A 500 19.17 -1.45 -4.34
N TYR A 501 18.09 -1.27 -3.58
CA TYR A 501 16.76 -1.83 -3.89
C TYR A 501 15.81 -0.78 -4.46
N LEU A 502 15.86 0.47 -3.97
CA LEU A 502 14.92 1.53 -4.37
C LEU A 502 14.85 1.73 -5.90
N PRO A 503 15.96 1.80 -6.67
CA PRO A 503 15.89 1.93 -8.12
C PRO A 503 15.23 0.72 -8.81
N GLN A 504 15.42 -0.49 -8.28
CA GLN A 504 14.81 -1.70 -8.85
C GLN A 504 13.30 -1.73 -8.59
N ILE A 505 12.91 -1.40 -7.37
CA ILE A 505 11.50 -1.20 -6.98
C ILE A 505 10.84 -0.18 -7.91
N GLU A 506 11.46 0.99 -8.11
CA GLU A 506 10.91 2.05 -8.97
C GLU A 506 10.71 1.59 -10.42
N ASN A 507 11.64 0.81 -10.95
CA ASN A 507 11.60 0.33 -12.33
C ASN A 507 10.68 -0.87 -12.57
N THR A 508 10.29 -1.60 -11.52
CA THR A 508 9.55 -2.87 -11.62
C THR A 508 8.15 -2.84 -10.99
N SER A 509 7.70 -1.68 -10.52
CA SER A 509 6.41 -1.51 -9.84
C SER A 509 5.59 -0.34 -10.40
N ALA A 510 4.28 -0.40 -10.19
CA ALA A 510 3.36 0.72 -10.36
C ALA A 510 3.17 1.44 -9.02
N ARG A 511 3.16 2.77 -9.04
CA ARG A 511 2.99 3.64 -7.87
C ARG A 511 1.55 4.12 -7.76
N ILE A 512 0.96 3.97 -6.59
CA ILE A 512 -0.41 4.42 -6.29
C ILE A 512 -0.41 5.25 -5.02
N MET A 513 -0.88 6.50 -5.12
CA MET A 513 -1.19 7.36 -3.98
C MET A 513 -2.69 7.42 -3.79
N LEU A 514 -3.20 6.91 -2.67
CA LEU A 514 -4.60 7.07 -2.26
C LEU A 514 -4.73 8.32 -1.40
N ASN A 515 -5.51 9.30 -1.87
CA ASN A 515 -6.00 10.41 -1.06
C ASN A 515 -7.36 10.03 -0.49
N THR A 516 -7.40 9.78 0.82
CA THR A 516 -8.63 9.42 1.54
C THR A 516 -9.52 10.64 1.76
N LYS A 517 -10.79 10.44 2.14
CA LYS A 517 -11.69 11.57 2.47
C LYS A 517 -11.21 12.45 3.62
N ASP A 518 -10.32 11.92 4.47
CA ASP A 518 -9.76 12.61 5.63
C ASP A 518 -8.50 13.41 5.25
N ASN A 519 -8.24 13.54 3.95
CA ASN A 519 -7.04 14.14 3.36
C ASN A 519 -5.73 13.45 3.79
N GLU A 520 -5.80 12.20 4.26
CA GLU A 520 -4.61 11.37 4.45
C GLU A 520 -4.15 10.84 3.10
N ILE A 521 -2.86 11.04 2.79
CA ILE A 521 -2.20 10.46 1.62
C ILE A 521 -1.48 9.18 2.03
N ILE A 522 -1.89 8.07 1.44
CA ILE A 522 -1.25 6.76 1.60
C ILE A 522 -0.60 6.39 0.28
N GLU A 523 0.69 6.10 0.30
CA GLU A 523 1.46 5.77 -0.91
C GLU A 523 1.95 4.34 -0.87
N ARG A 524 1.75 3.61 -1.97
CA ARG A 524 2.14 2.21 -2.11
C ARG A 524 2.69 1.97 -3.51
N ARG A 525 3.58 0.97 -3.60
CA ARG A 525 4.02 0.38 -4.85
C ARG A 525 3.55 -1.06 -4.93
N ILE A 526 3.03 -1.42 -6.09
CA ILE A 526 2.59 -2.77 -6.41
C ILE A 526 3.43 -3.27 -7.56
N THR A 527 3.93 -4.51 -7.45
CA THR A 527 4.68 -5.13 -8.54
C THR A 527 3.82 -5.19 -9.79
N ALA A 528 4.42 -4.90 -10.95
CA ALA A 528 3.67 -4.85 -12.20
C ALA A 528 4.56 -5.26 -13.37
N ILE A 529 3.98 -5.93 -14.36
CA ILE A 529 4.73 -6.44 -15.52
C ILE A 529 5.33 -5.27 -16.30
N ASP A 530 6.63 -5.37 -16.62
CA ASP A 530 7.25 -4.61 -17.70
C ASP A 530 7.26 -5.49 -18.95
N ALA A 531 6.49 -5.12 -19.97
CA ALA A 531 6.35 -5.91 -21.20
C ALA A 531 7.65 -6.00 -22.01
N THR A 532 8.62 -5.12 -21.73
CA THR A 532 9.90 -5.06 -22.45
C THR A 532 11.01 -5.89 -21.78
N ASP A 533 10.83 -6.26 -20.52
CA ASP A 533 11.80 -7.05 -19.75
C ASP A 533 11.33 -8.50 -19.65
N VAL A 534 12.20 -9.44 -20.02
CA VAL A 534 11.85 -10.87 -20.07
C VAL A 534 11.59 -11.43 -18.66
N LEU A 535 12.36 -10.99 -17.66
CA LEU A 535 12.21 -11.45 -16.29
C LEU A 535 10.96 -10.83 -15.66
N GLU A 536 10.69 -9.53 -15.88
CA GLU A 536 9.50 -8.89 -15.30
C GLU A 536 8.17 -9.40 -15.88
N ARG A 537 8.20 -10.08 -17.03
CA ARG A 537 7.03 -10.76 -17.64
C ARG A 537 6.62 -12.04 -16.95
N THR A 538 7.44 -12.60 -16.06
CA THR A 538 7.10 -13.82 -15.31
C THR A 538 6.22 -13.52 -14.09
N LYS A 539 6.03 -12.23 -13.76
CA LYS A 539 5.22 -11.80 -12.62
C LYS A 539 3.72 -11.97 -12.87
N PRO A 540 2.91 -12.20 -11.83
CA PRO A 540 1.46 -12.24 -11.97
C PRO A 540 0.89 -10.92 -12.51
N GLU A 541 -0.10 -11.02 -13.39
CA GLU A 541 -0.88 -9.86 -13.81
C GLU A 541 -1.75 -9.34 -12.67
N ILE A 542 -1.76 -8.01 -12.47
CA ILE A 542 -2.60 -7.37 -11.46
C ILE A 542 -3.44 -6.26 -12.08
N SER A 543 -4.74 -6.27 -11.82
CA SER A 543 -5.65 -5.19 -12.20
C SER A 543 -5.60 -4.03 -11.20
N LEU A 544 -6.04 -2.84 -11.62
CA LEU A 544 -6.17 -1.68 -10.73
C LEU A 544 -7.10 -1.98 -9.53
N LYS A 545 -8.17 -2.76 -9.74
CA LYS A 545 -9.07 -3.18 -8.67
C LYS A 545 -8.37 -4.06 -7.65
N GLU A 546 -7.68 -5.10 -8.09
CA GLU A 546 -6.92 -6.00 -7.19
C GLU A 546 -5.83 -5.23 -6.44
N ALA A 547 -5.16 -4.32 -7.14
CA ALA A 547 -4.15 -3.45 -6.56
C ALA A 547 -4.71 -2.58 -5.44
N LEU A 548 -5.88 -1.97 -5.65
CA LEU A 548 -6.57 -1.20 -4.61
C LEU A 548 -6.92 -2.04 -3.39
N LYS A 549 -7.38 -3.28 -3.59
CA LYS A 549 -7.72 -4.21 -2.50
C LYS A 549 -6.47 -4.60 -1.70
N ILE A 550 -5.38 -4.96 -2.38
CA ILE A 550 -4.13 -5.41 -1.74
C ILE A 550 -3.41 -4.25 -1.04
N ALA A 551 -3.21 -3.11 -1.72
CA ALA A 551 -2.41 -2.01 -1.19
C ALA A 551 -3.08 -1.23 -0.06
N PHE A 552 -4.41 -1.12 -0.08
CA PHE A 552 -5.16 -0.23 0.82
C PHE A 552 -6.23 -0.94 1.65
N ASN A 553 -6.27 -2.27 1.62
CA ASN A 553 -7.27 -3.09 2.33
C ASN A 553 -8.71 -2.66 2.00
N ILE A 554 -8.97 -2.33 0.73
CA ILE A 554 -10.32 -2.04 0.25
C ILE A 554 -11.08 -3.36 0.14
N GLN A 555 -12.21 -3.45 0.86
CA GLN A 555 -13.06 -4.63 0.84
C GLN A 555 -14.14 -4.49 -0.22
N GLU A 556 -14.59 -5.61 -0.77
CA GLU A 556 -15.68 -5.64 -1.73
C GLU A 556 -16.79 -6.55 -1.21
N GLN A 557 -17.97 -5.98 -0.99
CA GLN A 557 -19.16 -6.69 -0.52
C GLN A 557 -20.35 -6.24 -1.37
N ASN A 558 -21.12 -7.18 -1.92
CA ASN A 558 -22.28 -6.87 -2.78
C ASN A 558 -21.98 -5.87 -3.91
N LYS A 559 -20.80 -5.99 -4.56
CA LYS A 559 -20.28 -5.06 -5.60
C LYS A 559 -20.00 -3.62 -5.14
N GLN A 560 -20.04 -3.37 -3.83
CA GLN A 560 -19.69 -2.08 -3.23
C GLN A 560 -18.31 -2.17 -2.60
N LEU A 561 -17.55 -1.09 -2.73
CA LEU A 561 -16.21 -0.98 -2.16
C LEU A 561 -16.29 -0.30 -0.79
N TYR A 562 -15.54 -0.85 0.17
CA TYR A 562 -15.47 -0.37 1.54
C TYR A 562 -14.03 -0.07 1.91
N TYR A 563 -13.81 1.07 2.56
CA TYR A 563 -12.52 1.46 3.14
C TYR A 563 -12.73 1.87 4.59
N LYS A 564 -12.00 1.24 5.53
CA LYS A 564 -12.18 1.44 6.99
C LYS A 564 -13.68 1.39 7.41
N ASP A 565 -14.38 0.33 6.99
CA ASP A 565 -15.82 0.09 7.23
C ASP A 565 -16.80 1.11 6.64
N ARG A 566 -16.30 2.02 5.79
CA ARG A 566 -17.12 3.03 5.12
C ARG A 566 -17.26 2.71 3.65
N ILE A 567 -18.49 2.85 3.14
CA ILE A 567 -18.74 2.75 1.71
C ILE A 567 -17.99 3.86 0.95
N VAL A 568 -17.30 3.45 -0.11
CA VAL A 568 -16.63 4.34 -1.04
C VAL A 568 -17.60 4.64 -2.17
N GLY A 569 -17.91 5.93 -2.39
CA GLY A 569 -18.82 6.36 -3.45
C GLY A 569 -18.23 6.18 -4.86
N GLY A 570 -16.90 6.11 -4.95
CA GLY A 570 -16.15 5.91 -6.17
C GLY A 570 -14.72 6.44 -6.01
N PHE A 571 -13.99 6.52 -7.12
CA PHE A 571 -12.66 7.09 -7.13
C PHE A 571 -12.51 8.11 -8.27
N GLU A 572 -11.86 9.24 -8.00
CA GLU A 572 -11.29 10.09 -9.04
C GLU A 572 -9.84 9.67 -9.28
N ILE A 573 -9.50 9.39 -10.53
CA ILE A 573 -8.15 8.93 -10.89
C ILE A 573 -7.41 10.08 -11.56
N VAL A 574 -6.21 10.37 -11.10
CA VAL A 574 -5.25 11.28 -11.72
C VAL A 574 -4.01 10.46 -12.07
N CYS A 575 -3.49 10.58 -13.28
CA CYS A 575 -2.30 9.84 -13.70
C CYS A 575 -1.37 10.74 -14.52
N ASP A 576 -0.12 10.29 -14.68
CA ASP A 576 0.80 10.93 -15.62
C ASP A 576 0.41 10.63 -17.08
N THR A 577 1.10 11.29 -18.02
CA THR A 577 0.76 11.20 -19.45
C THR A 577 1.02 9.81 -20.05
N ASP A 578 2.07 9.11 -19.60
CA ASP A 578 2.43 7.80 -20.16
C ASP A 578 1.52 6.70 -19.64
N THR A 579 1.22 6.74 -18.35
CA THR A 579 0.20 5.93 -17.68
C THR A 579 -1.15 6.10 -18.37
N PHE A 580 -1.54 7.36 -18.65
CA PHE A 580 -2.78 7.64 -19.37
C PHE A 580 -2.83 6.99 -20.75
N ARG A 581 -1.77 7.11 -21.56
CA ARG A 581 -1.70 6.50 -22.90
C ARG A 581 -1.84 4.98 -22.83
N ASN A 582 -1.20 4.35 -21.85
CA ASN A 582 -1.31 2.91 -21.64
C ASN A 582 -2.75 2.51 -21.24
N ILE A 583 -3.34 3.17 -20.25
CA ILE A 583 -4.75 2.97 -19.85
C ILE A 583 -5.69 3.10 -21.06
N GLN A 584 -5.51 4.15 -21.86
CA GLN A 584 -6.33 4.40 -23.04
C GLN A 584 -6.18 3.27 -24.08
N GLY A 585 -4.95 2.78 -24.29
CA GLY A 585 -4.68 1.63 -25.14
C GLY A 585 -5.44 0.38 -24.70
N GLN A 586 -5.37 0.04 -23.41
CA GLN A 586 -6.08 -1.11 -22.85
C GLN A 586 -7.60 -0.95 -22.96
N LEU A 587 -8.15 0.20 -22.58
CA LEU A 587 -9.59 0.46 -22.65
C LEU A 587 -10.15 0.43 -24.08
N ASN A 588 -9.35 0.73 -25.09
CA ASN A 588 -9.76 0.62 -26.48
C ASN A 588 -9.86 -0.83 -26.98
N GLN A 589 -9.19 -1.76 -26.31
CA GLN A 589 -9.22 -3.19 -26.62
C GLN A 589 -10.31 -3.94 -25.83
N MET A 590 -10.86 -3.33 -24.78
CA MET A 590 -11.92 -3.93 -23.96
C MET A 590 -13.30 -3.80 -24.62
N ASN A 591 -14.06 -4.90 -24.60
CA ASN A 591 -15.48 -4.91 -24.99
C ASN A 591 -16.30 -3.96 -24.10
N GLU A 592 -16.11 -4.07 -22.80
CA GLU A 592 -16.64 -3.15 -21.79
C GLU A 592 -15.47 -2.38 -21.16
N LYS A 593 -15.33 -1.11 -21.53
CA LYS A 593 -14.33 -0.19 -20.99
C LYS A 593 -14.58 0.02 -19.48
N ASP A 594 -13.81 -0.65 -18.63
CA ASP A 594 -13.83 -0.44 -17.19
C ASP A 594 -12.40 -0.27 -16.67
N ILE A 595 -12.13 0.89 -16.07
CA ILE A 595 -10.80 1.24 -15.58
C ILE A 595 -10.36 0.35 -14.41
N TYR A 596 -11.30 -0.22 -13.66
CA TYR A 596 -10.98 -1.16 -12.58
C TYR A 596 -10.32 -2.44 -13.09
N HIS A 597 -10.58 -2.82 -14.35
CA HIS A 597 -10.02 -4.02 -15.00
C HIS A 597 -8.75 -3.74 -15.80
N VAL A 598 -8.25 -2.50 -15.82
CA VAL A 598 -6.97 -2.16 -16.44
C VAL A 598 -5.84 -2.86 -15.70
N LYS A 599 -4.96 -3.50 -16.44
CA LYS A 599 -3.75 -4.18 -15.94
C LYS A 599 -2.67 -3.15 -15.65
N LEU A 600 -2.02 -3.28 -14.50
CA LEU A 600 -0.91 -2.41 -14.14
C LEU A 600 0.36 -2.84 -14.89
N ASN A 601 1.13 -1.85 -15.35
CA ASN A 601 2.50 -2.06 -15.83
C ASN A 601 3.49 -1.30 -14.94
N ALA A 602 4.73 -1.76 -14.95
CA ALA A 602 5.81 -1.08 -14.25
C ALA A 602 5.89 0.41 -14.66
N LYS A 603 6.30 1.26 -13.72
CA LYS A 603 6.46 2.73 -13.87
C LYS A 603 5.18 3.53 -14.04
N MET A 604 3.99 2.90 -14.02
CA MET A 604 2.74 3.64 -13.97
C MET A 604 2.61 4.45 -12.67
N ASN A 605 2.04 5.65 -12.73
CA ASN A 605 1.76 6.47 -11.55
C ASN A 605 0.29 6.89 -11.48
N PHE A 606 -0.30 6.67 -10.30
CA PHE A 606 -1.68 7.01 -9.99
C PHE A 606 -1.77 7.86 -8.72
N LEU A 607 -2.61 8.88 -8.76
CA LEU A 607 -3.20 9.55 -7.61
C LEU A 607 -4.69 9.25 -7.66
N ILE A 608 -5.19 8.53 -6.68
CA ILE A 608 -6.57 8.08 -6.58
C ILE A 608 -7.19 8.83 -5.41
N LYS A 609 -8.26 9.58 -5.66
CA LYS A 609 -9.00 10.29 -4.60
C LYS A 609 -10.27 9.51 -4.28
N GLU A 610 -10.43 9.15 -3.01
CA GLU A 610 -11.67 8.59 -2.48
C GLU A 610 -12.79 9.61 -2.67
N LEU A 611 -13.92 9.17 -3.22
CA LEU A 611 -15.12 10.01 -3.34
C LEU A 611 -16.17 9.56 -2.33
N THR A 612 -16.81 10.54 -1.70
CA THR A 612 -18.07 10.33 -0.99
C THR A 612 -19.22 10.08 -1.97
N ILE A 613 -20.34 9.50 -1.51
CA ILE A 613 -21.53 9.30 -2.34
C ILE A 613 -22.04 10.63 -2.95
N PRO A 614 -22.14 11.75 -2.20
CA PRO A 614 -22.49 13.04 -2.79
C PRO A 614 -21.53 13.50 -3.90
N GLU A 615 -20.22 13.27 -3.73
CA GLU A 615 -19.21 13.61 -4.75
C GLU A 615 -19.33 12.72 -5.98
N ALA A 616 -19.60 11.43 -5.82
CA ALA A 616 -19.86 10.52 -6.93
C ALA A 616 -21.09 10.96 -7.75
N VAL A 617 -22.20 11.36 -7.07
CA VAL A 617 -23.37 11.96 -7.74
C VAL A 617 -23.00 13.28 -8.42
N ASN A 618 -22.13 14.10 -7.82
CA ASN A 618 -21.63 15.33 -8.44
C ASN A 618 -20.87 15.06 -9.74
N GLN A 619 -20.08 13.99 -9.81
CA GLN A 619 -19.27 13.67 -10.97
C GLN A 619 -20.06 13.24 -12.21
N LEU A 620 -21.35 12.87 -12.07
CA LEU A 620 -22.24 12.67 -13.20
C LEU A 620 -22.44 13.95 -14.04
N PHE A 621 -22.25 15.11 -13.42
CA PHE A 621 -22.51 16.41 -14.02
C PHE A 621 -21.22 17.17 -14.29
N VAL A 622 -21.24 17.96 -15.35
CA VAL A 622 -20.15 18.87 -15.74
C VAL A 622 -20.69 20.29 -15.88
N LYS A 623 -19.83 21.27 -15.60
CA LYS A 623 -20.12 22.67 -15.84
C LYS A 623 -19.82 23.00 -17.30
N TYR A 624 -20.85 23.36 -18.04
CA TYR A 624 -20.77 23.94 -19.38
C TYR A 624 -20.65 25.47 -19.26
N LYS A 625 -20.40 26.19 -20.36
CA LYS A 625 -20.23 27.65 -20.34
C LYS A 625 -21.46 28.37 -19.79
N ARG A 626 -22.67 27.84 -20.00
CA ARG A 626 -23.95 28.40 -19.50
C ARG A 626 -24.79 27.41 -18.68
N GLY A 627 -24.17 26.71 -17.74
CA GLY A 627 -24.92 25.94 -16.74
C GLY A 627 -24.26 24.62 -16.38
N LYS A 628 -25.04 23.72 -15.82
CA LYS A 628 -24.62 22.34 -15.55
C LYS A 628 -25.36 21.42 -16.50
N GLY A 629 -24.77 20.30 -16.87
CA GLY A 629 -25.44 19.28 -17.67
C GLY A 629 -24.86 17.92 -17.35
N LEU A 630 -25.53 16.86 -17.80
CA LEU A 630 -25.00 15.51 -17.66
C LEU A 630 -23.73 15.37 -18.50
N LYS A 631 -22.72 14.67 -18.02
CA LYS A 631 -21.48 14.47 -18.78
C LYS A 631 -21.77 13.77 -20.14
N PRO A 632 -21.10 14.12 -21.25
CA PRO A 632 -21.47 13.62 -22.60
C PRO A 632 -21.45 12.09 -22.75
N ASN A 633 -20.52 11.41 -22.06
CA ASN A 633 -20.31 9.96 -22.17
C ASN A 633 -20.93 9.16 -21.01
N THR A 634 -21.77 9.78 -20.18
CA THR A 634 -22.45 9.07 -19.08
C THR A 634 -23.36 7.98 -19.64
N LYS A 635 -23.28 6.77 -19.08
CA LYS A 635 -24.12 5.63 -19.46
C LYS A 635 -25.18 5.32 -18.40
N GLN A 636 -26.24 4.63 -18.81
CA GLN A 636 -27.32 4.24 -17.89
C GLN A 636 -26.82 3.35 -16.75
N ALA A 637 -25.89 2.42 -17.04
CA ALA A 637 -25.28 1.56 -16.04
C ALA A 637 -24.53 2.36 -14.95
N THR A 638 -23.89 3.48 -15.30
CA THR A 638 -23.24 4.38 -14.33
C THR A 638 -24.25 4.96 -13.35
N ILE A 639 -25.37 5.49 -13.87
CA ILE A 639 -26.41 6.12 -13.07
C ILE A 639 -27.07 5.06 -12.16
N GLN A 640 -27.28 3.85 -12.66
CA GLN A 640 -27.79 2.72 -11.87
C GLN A 640 -26.84 2.32 -10.73
N HIS A 641 -25.54 2.25 -10.98
CA HIS A 641 -24.57 1.96 -9.92
C HIS A 641 -24.58 3.04 -8.82
N ILE A 642 -24.63 4.33 -9.20
CA ILE A 642 -24.72 5.44 -8.25
C ILE A 642 -26.07 5.43 -7.51
N GLN A 643 -27.16 5.02 -8.16
CA GLN A 643 -28.46 4.81 -7.53
C GLN A 643 -28.38 3.73 -6.45
N GLU A 644 -27.72 2.60 -6.72
CA GLU A 644 -27.50 1.54 -5.73
C GLU A 644 -26.73 2.06 -4.51
N LEU A 645 -25.73 2.94 -4.72
CA LEU A 645 -25.00 3.58 -3.64
C LEU A 645 -25.88 4.54 -2.81
N VAL A 646 -26.66 5.41 -3.46
CA VAL A 646 -27.57 6.34 -2.76
C VAL A 646 -28.65 5.59 -1.98
N ASN A 647 -29.11 4.44 -2.47
CA ASN A 647 -30.09 3.60 -1.77
C ASN A 647 -29.58 3.07 -0.43
N THR A 648 -28.26 2.93 -0.25
CA THR A 648 -27.66 2.52 1.03
C THR A 648 -27.71 3.60 2.11
N LEU A 649 -27.93 4.87 1.74
CA LEU A 649 -27.98 5.96 2.69
C LEU A 649 -29.26 5.89 3.54
N PRO A 650 -29.19 6.28 4.83
CA PRO A 650 -30.36 6.42 5.66
C PRO A 650 -31.28 7.52 5.12
N ASP A 651 -32.59 7.35 5.33
CA ASP A 651 -33.59 8.33 4.90
C ASP A 651 -33.33 9.68 5.57
N SER A 652 -33.10 10.68 4.72
CA SER A 652 -32.64 12.01 5.13
C SER A 652 -32.88 13.01 4.02
N VAL A 653 -32.93 14.30 4.37
CA VAL A 653 -33.02 15.40 3.40
C VAL A 653 -31.87 15.34 2.38
N GLN A 654 -30.68 14.92 2.81
CA GLN A 654 -29.55 14.74 1.90
C GLN A 654 -29.79 13.62 0.89
N LYS A 655 -30.34 12.47 1.32
CA LYS A 655 -30.72 11.38 0.42
C LYS A 655 -31.76 11.84 -0.61
N ASP A 656 -32.78 12.57 -0.18
CA ASP A 656 -33.83 13.10 -1.08
C ASP A 656 -33.25 14.07 -2.13
N GLN A 657 -32.31 14.92 -1.73
CA GLN A 657 -31.59 15.82 -2.64
C GLN A 657 -30.72 15.04 -3.65
N LEU A 658 -30.03 13.99 -3.21
CA LEU A 658 -29.23 13.15 -4.09
C LEU A 658 -30.12 12.34 -5.05
N GLN A 659 -31.25 11.84 -4.57
CA GLN A 659 -32.24 11.12 -5.38
C GLN A 659 -32.79 12.02 -6.48
N THR A 660 -33.19 13.25 -6.14
CA THR A 660 -33.67 14.24 -7.13
C THR A 660 -32.64 14.44 -8.26
N ARG A 661 -31.35 14.48 -7.91
CA ARG A 661 -30.28 14.61 -8.91
C ARG A 661 -30.06 13.36 -9.75
N ILE A 662 -30.27 12.18 -9.19
CA ILE A 662 -30.23 10.94 -9.96
C ILE A 662 -31.43 10.88 -10.92
N ASP A 663 -32.61 11.31 -10.48
CA ASP A 663 -33.81 11.39 -11.31
C ASP A 663 -33.59 12.37 -12.47
N ASP A 664 -32.99 13.53 -12.21
CA ASP A 664 -32.57 14.50 -13.23
C ASP A 664 -31.58 13.86 -14.22
N ALA A 665 -30.58 13.10 -13.74
CA ALA A 665 -29.62 12.41 -14.59
C ALA A 665 -30.30 11.35 -15.49
N ASN A 666 -31.21 10.54 -14.93
CA ASN A 666 -32.01 9.55 -15.65
C ASN A 666 -32.92 10.18 -16.70
N PHE A 667 -33.50 11.34 -16.39
CA PHE A 667 -34.29 12.08 -17.35
C PHE A 667 -33.44 12.61 -18.51
N ILE A 668 -32.30 13.24 -18.20
CA ILE A 668 -31.42 13.83 -19.23
C ILE A 668 -30.83 12.75 -20.14
N ILE A 669 -30.40 11.59 -19.61
CA ILE A 669 -29.84 10.51 -20.43
C ILE A 669 -30.89 9.90 -21.36
N LYS A 670 -32.11 9.69 -20.86
CA LYS A 670 -33.26 9.26 -21.67
C LYS A 670 -33.53 10.28 -22.78
N LEU A 671 -33.55 11.56 -22.45
CA LEU A 671 -33.80 12.62 -23.41
C LEU A 671 -32.74 12.67 -24.52
N ARG A 672 -31.46 12.50 -24.18
CA ARG A 672 -30.36 12.39 -25.16
C ARG A 672 -30.49 11.17 -26.07
N SER A 673 -30.97 10.04 -25.54
CA SER A 673 -31.15 8.82 -26.35
C SER A 673 -32.30 8.90 -27.35
N LEU A 674 -33.29 9.75 -27.08
CA LEU A 674 -34.50 9.89 -27.88
C LEU A 674 -34.44 11.08 -28.85
N ALA A 675 -33.62 12.09 -28.55
CA ALA A 675 -33.60 13.33 -29.29
C ALA A 675 -32.41 13.42 -30.25
N ASN A 676 -32.72 13.64 -31.53
CA ASN A 676 -31.75 14.21 -32.46
C ASN A 676 -31.68 15.71 -32.20
N ILE A 677 -30.72 16.13 -31.38
CA ILE A 677 -30.38 17.55 -31.25
C ILE A 677 -29.44 17.89 -32.42
N ASN A 678 -29.92 18.71 -33.34
CA ASN A 678 -29.10 19.23 -34.44
C ASN A 678 -29.12 20.76 -34.38
N VAL A 679 -27.94 21.35 -34.25
CA VAL A 679 -27.75 22.80 -34.28
C VAL A 679 -26.91 23.11 -35.51
N THR A 680 -27.54 23.73 -36.51
CA THR A 680 -26.86 24.08 -37.77
C THR A 680 -26.72 25.59 -37.86
N LYS A 681 -25.48 26.07 -37.97
CA LYS A 681 -25.22 27.48 -38.29
C LYS A 681 -25.58 27.72 -39.76
N MET A 682 -26.64 28.50 -40.01
CA MET A 682 -27.10 28.78 -41.36
C MET A 682 -26.33 29.95 -42.00
N ASN A 683 -26.04 31.00 -41.21
CA ASN A 683 -25.24 32.13 -41.65
C ASN A 683 -24.55 32.81 -40.44
N ARG A 684 -24.07 34.05 -40.60
CA ARG A 684 -23.34 34.77 -39.54
C ARG A 684 -24.18 35.02 -38.29
N THR A 685 -25.49 35.18 -38.43
CA THR A 685 -26.42 35.55 -37.34
C THR A 685 -27.46 34.47 -37.04
N ASP A 686 -27.71 33.54 -37.95
CA ASP A 686 -28.83 32.60 -37.83
C ASP A 686 -28.36 31.17 -37.55
N TYR A 687 -29.00 30.57 -36.55
CA TYR A 687 -28.85 29.17 -36.21
C TYR A 687 -30.21 28.48 -36.36
N ARG A 688 -30.21 27.28 -36.94
CA ARG A 688 -31.38 26.39 -36.91
C ARG A 688 -31.19 25.36 -35.81
N LEU A 689 -32.12 25.35 -34.86
CA LEU A 689 -32.23 24.33 -33.83
C LEU A 689 -33.32 23.35 -34.23
N GLU A 690 -32.93 22.09 -34.43
CA GLU A 690 -33.86 20.97 -34.50
C GLU A 690 -33.69 20.11 -33.25
N PHE A 691 -34.79 19.94 -32.51
CA PHE A 691 -34.88 19.07 -31.35
C PHE A 691 -36.23 18.35 -31.40
N LYS A 692 -36.18 17.09 -31.84
CA LYS A 692 -37.39 16.30 -32.13
C LYS A 692 -37.40 14.99 -31.31
N PRO A 693 -37.65 15.06 -29.99
CA PRO A 693 -37.72 13.86 -29.13
C PRO A 693 -38.93 12.96 -29.44
N ASN A 694 -39.95 13.44 -30.16
CA ASN A 694 -41.14 12.67 -30.59
C ASN A 694 -41.90 11.95 -29.46
N ILE A 695 -41.82 12.47 -28.24
CA ILE A 695 -42.55 11.98 -27.07
C ILE A 695 -43.06 13.14 -26.21
N ARG A 696 -44.01 12.86 -25.33
CA ARG A 696 -44.45 13.79 -24.28
C ARG A 696 -43.39 13.89 -23.18
N LEU A 697 -43.07 15.12 -22.75
CA LEU A 697 -42.05 15.41 -21.73
C LEU A 697 -42.62 16.32 -20.63
N PRO A 698 -43.57 15.84 -19.81
CA PRO A 698 -44.21 16.63 -18.76
C PRO A 698 -43.24 17.17 -17.70
N GLU A 699 -42.03 16.59 -17.60
CA GLU A 699 -41.00 16.98 -16.67
C GLU A 699 -40.30 18.30 -17.05
N ILE A 700 -40.49 18.82 -18.27
CA ILE A 700 -39.87 20.06 -18.77
C ILE A 700 -40.86 21.23 -18.69
N MET A 701 -40.49 22.28 -17.96
CA MET A 701 -41.23 23.54 -17.88
C MET A 701 -40.83 24.55 -18.96
N GLY A 702 -39.62 24.45 -19.50
CA GLY A 702 -39.13 25.41 -20.48
C GLY A 702 -37.85 25.00 -21.17
N TYR A 703 -37.58 25.67 -22.27
CA TYR A 703 -36.41 25.49 -23.12
C TYR A 703 -35.72 26.83 -23.30
N SER A 704 -34.40 26.85 -23.25
CA SER A 704 -33.60 28.04 -23.54
C SER A 704 -32.51 27.71 -24.54
N PHE A 705 -32.39 28.53 -25.57
CA PHE A 705 -31.26 28.50 -26.49
C PHE A 705 -30.38 29.71 -26.20
N LEU A 706 -29.20 29.45 -25.63
CA LEU A 706 -28.30 30.46 -25.10
C LEU A 706 -27.02 30.54 -25.94
N ILE A 707 -26.51 31.75 -26.10
CA ILE A 707 -25.28 32.06 -26.83
C ILE A 707 -24.45 33.07 -26.03
N SER A 708 -23.26 33.43 -26.52
CA SER A 708 -22.34 34.35 -25.82
C SER A 708 -22.99 35.63 -25.31
N ASN A 709 -23.82 36.29 -26.13
CA ASN A 709 -24.36 37.63 -25.86
C ASN A 709 -25.90 37.69 -25.79
N GLY A 710 -26.57 36.58 -25.50
CA GLY A 710 -28.04 36.56 -25.41
C GLY A 710 -28.64 35.15 -25.49
N GLY A 711 -29.93 35.08 -25.78
CA GLY A 711 -30.62 33.81 -26.01
C GLY A 711 -32.12 34.00 -26.15
N GLU A 712 -32.80 32.96 -26.61
CA GLU A 712 -34.26 32.85 -26.58
C GLU A 712 -34.68 31.82 -25.55
N SER A 713 -35.85 32.01 -24.94
CA SER A 713 -36.47 31.02 -24.07
C SER A 713 -37.93 30.86 -24.42
N TRP A 714 -38.43 29.63 -24.30
CA TRP A 714 -39.78 29.26 -24.64
C TRP A 714 -40.35 28.38 -23.51
N GLU A 715 -41.64 28.50 -23.23
CA GLU A 715 -42.33 27.60 -22.31
C GLU A 715 -42.38 26.19 -22.88
N GLY A 716 -42.37 25.18 -22.01
CA GLY A 716 -42.63 23.79 -22.40
C GLY A 716 -44.05 23.67 -22.95
N SER A 717 -44.22 22.95 -24.07
CA SER A 717 -45.57 22.82 -24.65
C SER A 717 -46.43 21.94 -23.74
N ASN A 718 -47.67 22.37 -23.49
CA ASN A 718 -48.73 21.51 -22.95
C ASN A 718 -49.27 20.52 -24.02
N GLU A 719 -48.67 20.50 -25.22
CA GLU A 719 -49.09 19.67 -26.35
C GLU A 719 -48.59 18.22 -26.20
N ASP A 720 -49.26 17.28 -26.88
CA ASP A 720 -49.02 15.84 -26.73
C ASP A 720 -47.60 15.37 -27.12
N ILE A 721 -46.87 16.13 -27.96
CA ILE A 721 -45.51 15.81 -28.43
C ILE A 721 -44.69 17.10 -28.58
N VAL A 722 -43.51 17.18 -27.98
CA VAL A 722 -42.60 18.32 -28.15
C VAL A 722 -41.72 18.12 -29.38
N ASN A 723 -41.80 19.02 -30.36
CA ASN A 723 -40.88 19.09 -31.50
C ASN A 723 -40.49 20.55 -31.75
N ILE A 724 -39.22 20.89 -31.56
CA ILE A 724 -38.67 22.22 -31.83
C ILE A 724 -37.96 22.17 -33.18
N ASP A 725 -38.37 23.02 -34.10
CA ASP A 725 -37.68 23.32 -35.36
C ASP A 725 -37.76 24.84 -35.55
N LYS A 726 -36.73 25.56 -35.10
CA LYS A 726 -36.73 27.03 -35.07
C LYS A 726 -35.46 27.58 -35.67
N VAL A 727 -35.61 28.69 -36.39
CA VAL A 727 -34.52 29.57 -36.79
C VAL A 727 -34.40 30.68 -35.75
N ILE A 728 -33.20 30.86 -35.22
CA ILE A 728 -32.90 31.79 -34.14
C ILE A 728 -31.87 32.77 -34.67
N THR A 729 -32.26 34.05 -34.74
CA THR A 729 -31.44 35.14 -35.30
C THR A 729 -30.78 35.93 -34.18
N ILE A 730 -29.49 36.20 -34.34
CA ILE A 730 -28.63 36.81 -33.32
C ILE A 730 -28.19 38.20 -33.76
N SER A 731 -28.44 39.20 -32.92
CA SER A 731 -28.17 40.61 -33.22
C SER A 731 -26.70 41.03 -33.11
N ASN A 732 -25.85 40.30 -32.39
CA ASN A 732 -24.40 40.57 -32.25
C ASN A 732 -23.59 39.27 -32.22
N ALA A 733 -23.17 38.78 -33.39
CA ALA A 733 -22.39 37.54 -33.51
C ALA A 733 -20.90 37.76 -33.19
N ASP A 734 -20.46 37.30 -32.02
CA ASP A 734 -19.05 37.05 -31.76
C ASP A 734 -18.57 35.88 -32.64
N MET A 735 -17.42 36.05 -33.31
CA MET A 735 -16.85 35.02 -34.19
C MET A 735 -16.36 33.77 -33.43
N GLU A 736 -16.21 33.86 -32.10
CA GLU A 736 -15.80 32.77 -31.19
C GLU A 736 -16.91 32.40 -30.17
N GLY A 737 -18.18 32.56 -30.55
CA GLY A 737 -19.30 32.32 -29.64
C GLY A 737 -19.66 30.85 -29.44
N TYR A 738 -20.10 30.51 -28.24
CA TYR A 738 -20.65 29.18 -27.90
C TYR A 738 -22.17 29.15 -28.06
N VAL A 739 -22.73 27.96 -28.26
CA VAL A 739 -24.17 27.71 -28.37
C VAL A 739 -24.58 26.64 -27.38
N ASN A 740 -25.64 26.90 -26.60
CA ASN A 740 -26.15 26.00 -25.56
C ASN A 740 -27.66 25.78 -25.71
N LEU A 741 -28.09 24.53 -25.69
CA LEU A 741 -29.50 24.17 -25.48
C LEU A 741 -29.69 23.75 -24.02
N VAL A 742 -30.57 24.45 -23.31
CA VAL A 742 -30.85 24.25 -21.89
C VAL A 742 -32.32 23.88 -21.71
N VAL A 743 -32.60 22.93 -20.83
CA VAL A 743 -33.96 22.60 -20.36
C VAL A 743 -34.14 23.02 -18.91
N LEU A 744 -35.29 23.60 -18.60
CA LEU A 744 -35.75 23.87 -17.24
C LEU A 744 -36.75 22.78 -16.84
N LEU A 745 -36.47 22.06 -15.77
CA LEU A 745 -37.31 20.97 -15.27
C LEU A 745 -38.35 21.48 -14.26
N THR A 746 -39.40 20.68 -14.03
CA THR A 746 -40.48 20.96 -13.07
C THR A 746 -40.05 21.13 -11.61
N ASN A 747 -38.89 20.58 -11.25
CA ASN A 747 -38.27 20.80 -9.95
C ASN A 747 -37.49 22.13 -9.85
N GLY A 748 -37.49 22.94 -10.91
CA GLY A 748 -36.78 24.22 -10.98
C GLY A 748 -35.31 24.13 -11.39
N ASN A 749 -34.77 22.93 -11.60
CA ASN A 749 -33.39 22.74 -12.05
C ASN A 749 -33.25 22.95 -13.55
N SER A 750 -32.15 23.57 -13.98
CA SER A 750 -31.84 23.77 -15.40
C SER A 750 -30.60 22.99 -15.83
N TYR A 751 -30.70 22.29 -16.96
CA TYR A 751 -29.62 21.44 -17.48
C TYR A 751 -29.29 21.70 -18.95
N VAL A 752 -28.00 21.77 -19.25
CA VAL A 752 -27.47 21.84 -20.62
C VAL A 752 -27.56 20.47 -21.27
N LEU A 753 -28.30 20.39 -22.38
CA LEU A 753 -28.42 19.19 -23.21
C LEU A 753 -27.38 19.14 -24.33
N TYR A 754 -26.98 20.30 -24.84
CA TYR A 754 -26.05 20.44 -25.97
C TYR A 754 -25.21 21.70 -25.79
N GLU A 755 -23.91 21.60 -26.07
CA GLU A 755 -22.96 22.73 -26.17
C GLU A 755 -22.13 22.57 -27.45
N GLN A 756 -21.94 23.67 -28.19
CA GLN A 756 -21.02 23.79 -29.34
C GLN A 756 -20.14 25.03 -29.22
#